data_AF-A0A816L0N0-F1
#
_entry.id   AF-A0A816L0N0-F1
#
_cell.length_a   1.000
_cell.length_b   1.000
_cell.length_c   1.000
_cell.angle_alpha   90.00
_cell.angle_beta   90.00
_cell.angle_gamma   90.00
#
_symmetry.space_group_name_H-M   'P 1'
#
loop_
_entity.id
_entity.type
_entity.pdbx_description
1 polymer ?
#
loop_
_entity_poly.entity_id
_entity_poly.type
_entity_poly.pdbx_seq_one_letter_code
_entity_poly.pdbx_strand_id
1 'polypeptide(L)'
;MISKNYFVIFVISSINLIQCQITNQYDKILSNQPDYIDAKYIPSMLHNDHIYLTIQYKCSSLTPRRISLSINIERTLYRTNLAIFRRYWFCHKSPNVQLRYVRVQLHRSIAYRSDSELKLVSWPIEEGQLKLIMYKNNQENENEMLKKIQYNVRFLPVHKRPSIRSFRWHPLINKTRDSICPAEPEVIRIIEYPLVLTGRAYGKHFVLPTYHDYGLRLERQIRFTKPRFSIIFWLYIDEYYASESLAVHSAILQHLAFNNTYLTPGIFLNREGQIIVNMFGNLYDRMGTGARTIESIAKKDWCRMAFIVNEYKWDVYINCLQTWDKPIIATHTSPIYYFFDDQLGTFIVGGSVLTPSFRGFISQLDIYRRIALTYEQLPKKLNHSFMPYLPSIIQKSSECKRHFNSFTQSREQADLFNKRIQQKFTCDAQPFLLKKPNRQCLLVRTWKHNLSLPAAAFTDVRYRIYRALRRRKVQSMLDVANKLYDLTMKILESDDFDSFCNLIISWSEQAVCYGHPSASSLLATFHRFGLCGLQSNSTRALELLFTGALLNDRISLLALGHRHFYELDGVPIDYDIAYVYYQQMAETSRQELYNPKAGEASMEYVRLTDDKLIGQLTFDKSDSFYWLRHQAKRGVASAQQRLGALMYAGRNGLTRNIQAAVEYFRLGAAQHDPSSHFGYGLALLKGQGTKKNIAKAIQHIEKAVEHGYLGAKVALGYHAYEIERNYTKAAQYWKECFDQTRDANCAHNLGVMWASGRYPPNYVVDHAQAWQYYSFAAQHGQIDSRVVVAQYNARGGHPVIRNPSLAAFWSRNVAEESSSVGSIVRRALEAYQDRRWHSSFVFYMQAALAGIELGYFNAGFLCNELKESLSKKSNDCIEELLNRYLMVHSQNLQIDSYALLNVAEYYQWKKRNFAEAIKLYVQLYRNGDAQGLYHLAQIEETNSNNTIPSSVWVQVGIRFDEKIIANRYRRLQFVYQHCRQLKTAKSDESYIPCTLAYLRISMLILLNEPSKLILTIILMILSILLFIFRT
;
A
#
# COMPACT_ATOMS: atom_id res chain seq x y z
N MET A 1 -54.54 -26.09 -8.71
CA MET A 1 -54.95 -25.57 -10.02
C MET A 1 -53.70 -25.50 -10.90
N ILE A 2 -53.50 -26.42 -11.85
CA ILE A 2 -54.06 -26.40 -13.23
C ILE A 2 -53.52 -25.14 -13.95
N SER A 3 -52.88 -25.15 -15.13
CA SER A 3 -52.47 -26.16 -16.10
C SER A 3 -51.62 -25.48 -17.19
N LYS A 4 -50.84 -26.31 -17.88
CA LYS A 4 -50.46 -26.30 -19.31
C LYS A 4 -51.24 -25.42 -20.32
N ASN A 5 -50.52 -25.13 -21.43
CA ASN A 5 -50.93 -24.94 -22.85
C ASN A 5 -51.41 -23.53 -23.28
N TYR A 6 -51.20 -23.00 -24.50
CA TYR A 6 -50.50 -23.35 -25.76
C TYR A 6 -50.62 -22.12 -26.72
N PHE A 7 -49.73 -22.02 -27.74
CA PHE A 7 -49.96 -21.47 -29.11
C PHE A 7 -50.22 -19.93 -29.26
N VAL A 8 -49.75 -19.15 -30.26
CA VAL A 8 -49.03 -19.39 -31.53
C VAL A 8 -48.67 -18.05 -32.23
N ILE A 9 -47.64 -18.06 -33.11
CA ILE A 9 -47.44 -17.28 -34.37
C ILE A 9 -47.02 -15.78 -34.39
N PHE A 10 -45.87 -15.58 -35.07
CA PHE A 10 -45.40 -14.48 -35.93
C PHE A 10 -45.30 -13.03 -35.42
N VAL A 11 -44.09 -12.46 -35.53
CA VAL A 11 -43.68 -11.39 -36.47
C VAL A 11 -42.31 -10.88 -36.01
N ILE A 12 -41.22 -11.18 -36.72
CA ILE A 12 -40.11 -10.22 -36.94
C ILE A 12 -39.60 -10.42 -38.36
N SER A 13 -40.21 -9.67 -39.27
CA SER A 13 -39.78 -9.42 -40.64
C SER A 13 -39.36 -7.96 -40.74
N SER A 14 -38.08 -7.65 -40.51
CA SER A 14 -37.43 -6.43 -41.02
C SER A 14 -36.02 -6.31 -40.41
N ILE A 15 -35.04 -6.96 -41.04
CA ILE A 15 -33.62 -6.57 -41.27
C ILE A 15 -32.99 -7.77 -42.02
N ASN A 16 -33.62 -8.21 -43.11
CA ASN A 16 -33.13 -9.33 -43.93
C ASN A 16 -33.33 -9.07 -45.44
N LEU A 17 -33.10 -7.82 -45.86
CA LEU A 17 -33.34 -7.42 -47.25
C LEU A 17 -32.22 -6.61 -47.92
N ILE A 18 -31.03 -6.48 -47.31
CA ILE A 18 -29.87 -5.84 -47.97
C ILE A 18 -28.66 -6.77 -48.11
N GLN A 19 -28.67 -7.97 -47.52
CA GLN A 19 -27.55 -8.93 -47.66
C GLN A 19 -27.85 -10.17 -48.53
N CYS A 20 -29.01 -10.23 -49.19
CA CYS A 20 -29.39 -11.34 -50.07
C CYS A 20 -29.32 -11.02 -51.58
N GLN A 21 -28.88 -9.83 -51.99
CA GLN A 21 -28.70 -9.51 -53.42
C GLN A 21 -27.23 -9.41 -53.88
N ILE A 22 -26.26 -9.33 -52.96
CA ILE A 22 -24.84 -9.21 -53.34
C ILE A 22 -24.17 -10.60 -53.49
N THR A 23 -24.69 -11.65 -52.86
CA THR A 23 -24.14 -13.02 -52.99
C THR A 23 -24.58 -13.73 -54.28
N ASN A 24 -25.77 -13.45 -54.82
CA ASN A 24 -26.26 -14.10 -56.05
C ASN A 24 -25.64 -13.55 -57.35
N GLN A 25 -25.09 -12.33 -57.34
CA GLN A 25 -24.35 -11.79 -58.50
C GLN A 25 -22.89 -12.27 -58.52
N TYR A 26 -22.24 -12.43 -57.36
CA TYR A 26 -20.88 -12.95 -57.25
C TYR A 26 -20.77 -14.46 -57.62
N ASP A 27 -21.73 -15.29 -57.19
CA ASP A 27 -21.76 -16.73 -57.53
C ASP A 27 -21.98 -16.99 -59.04
N LYS A 28 -22.72 -16.10 -59.74
CA LYS A 28 -22.90 -16.18 -61.19
C LYS A 28 -21.66 -15.76 -61.99
N ILE A 29 -20.86 -14.82 -61.49
CA ILE A 29 -19.65 -14.33 -62.19
C ILE A 29 -18.48 -15.34 -62.05
N LEU A 30 -18.37 -16.04 -60.92
CA LEU A 30 -17.31 -17.02 -60.65
C LEU A 30 -17.52 -18.39 -61.32
N SER A 31 -18.77 -18.78 -61.62
CA SER A 31 -19.09 -20.07 -62.26
C SER A 31 -18.81 -20.15 -63.78
N ASN A 32 -18.52 -19.01 -64.43
CA ASN A 32 -18.15 -18.93 -65.85
C ASN A 32 -16.66 -19.20 -66.13
N GLN A 33 -15.84 -19.44 -65.09
CA GLN A 33 -14.44 -19.80 -65.29
C GLN A 33 -14.29 -21.25 -65.78
N PRO A 34 -13.34 -21.52 -66.71
CA PRO A 34 -13.14 -22.87 -67.26
C PRO A 34 -12.76 -23.88 -66.16
N ASP A 35 -12.02 -23.43 -65.14
CA ASP A 35 -11.66 -24.22 -63.97
C ASP A 35 -12.02 -23.48 -62.67
N TYR A 36 -12.87 -24.11 -61.86
CA TYR A 36 -13.47 -23.54 -60.67
C TYR A 36 -13.42 -24.54 -59.51
N ILE A 37 -13.16 -24.04 -58.31
CA ILE A 37 -13.23 -24.80 -57.06
C ILE A 37 -13.58 -23.80 -55.96
N ASP A 38 -14.45 -24.19 -55.04
CA ASP A 38 -14.89 -23.37 -53.90
C ASP A 38 -15.60 -24.26 -52.86
N ALA A 39 -15.72 -23.81 -51.62
CA ALA A 39 -16.42 -24.52 -50.56
C ALA A 39 -17.67 -23.75 -50.09
N LYS A 40 -18.82 -24.44 -50.11
CA LYS A 40 -20.12 -23.88 -49.72
C LYS A 40 -20.36 -24.12 -48.22
N TYR A 41 -20.80 -23.06 -47.52
CA TYR A 41 -21.20 -23.08 -46.11
C TYR A 41 -20.14 -23.65 -45.15
N ILE A 42 -18.97 -23.01 -45.10
CA ILE A 42 -17.91 -23.41 -44.16
C ILE A 42 -18.32 -23.01 -42.73
N PRO A 43 -18.39 -23.96 -41.78
CA PRO A 43 -18.67 -23.64 -40.40
C PRO A 43 -17.54 -22.79 -39.82
N SER A 44 -17.89 -21.68 -39.18
CA SER A 44 -16.93 -20.81 -38.48
C SER A 44 -16.23 -21.51 -37.31
N MET A 45 -16.83 -22.58 -36.76
CA MET A 45 -16.29 -23.40 -35.68
C MET A 45 -16.49 -24.91 -35.92
N LEU A 46 -15.37 -25.64 -35.95
CA LEU A 46 -15.28 -27.09 -36.06
C LEU A 46 -15.24 -27.72 -34.66
N HIS A 47 -16.37 -28.27 -34.20
CA HIS A 47 -16.51 -28.81 -32.84
C HIS A 47 -16.81 -30.32 -32.83
N ASN A 48 -17.56 -30.82 -33.82
CA ASN A 48 -17.96 -32.23 -33.89
C ASN A 48 -16.86 -33.13 -34.46
N ASP A 49 -16.92 -34.41 -34.08
CA ASP A 49 -16.06 -35.48 -34.60
C ASP A 49 -16.04 -35.61 -36.12
N HIS A 50 -17.21 -35.36 -36.73
CA HIS A 50 -17.38 -35.42 -38.16
C HIS A 50 -18.11 -34.18 -38.64
N ILE A 51 -17.62 -33.61 -39.74
CA ILE A 51 -18.16 -32.42 -40.37
C ILE A 51 -18.35 -32.72 -41.85
N TYR A 52 -19.47 -32.29 -42.42
CA TYR A 52 -19.75 -32.43 -43.84
C TYR A 52 -19.46 -31.11 -44.53
N LEU A 53 -18.50 -31.13 -45.46
CA LEU A 53 -18.18 -29.98 -46.30
C LEU A 53 -18.73 -30.21 -47.71
N THR A 54 -19.37 -29.18 -48.26
CA THR A 54 -19.87 -29.21 -49.63
C THR A 54 -18.88 -28.46 -50.53
N ILE A 55 -18.18 -29.18 -51.39
CA ILE A 55 -17.19 -28.61 -52.32
C ILE A 55 -17.82 -28.53 -53.71
N GLN A 56 -17.81 -27.33 -54.29
CA GLN A 56 -18.25 -27.11 -55.66
C GLN A 56 -17.04 -26.94 -56.58
N TYR A 57 -17.01 -27.62 -57.72
CA TYR A 57 -15.88 -27.53 -58.65
C TYR A 57 -16.28 -27.81 -60.10
N LYS A 58 -15.50 -27.31 -61.04
CA LYS A 58 -15.64 -27.50 -62.49
C LYS A 58 -14.26 -27.58 -63.11
N CYS A 59 -14.05 -28.50 -64.05
CA CYS A 59 -12.80 -28.62 -64.79
C CYS A 59 -13.04 -28.61 -66.29
N SER A 60 -12.13 -27.97 -67.02
CA SER A 60 -12.14 -27.80 -68.46
C SER A 60 -11.28 -28.81 -69.23
N SER A 61 -10.28 -29.42 -68.57
CA SER A 61 -9.31 -30.31 -69.21
C SER A 61 -9.84 -31.72 -69.45
N LEU A 62 -9.44 -32.31 -70.59
CA LEU A 62 -9.65 -33.72 -70.93
C LEU A 62 -8.80 -34.66 -70.06
N THR A 63 -7.61 -34.21 -69.65
CA THR A 63 -6.81 -34.94 -68.64
C THR A 63 -7.43 -34.75 -67.26
N PRO A 64 -7.54 -35.81 -66.43
CA PRO A 64 -8.06 -35.67 -65.09
C PRO A 64 -7.15 -34.72 -64.30
N ARG A 65 -7.76 -33.92 -63.42
CA ARG A 65 -7.06 -33.00 -62.53
C ARG A 65 -7.25 -33.41 -61.09
N ARG A 66 -6.20 -33.34 -60.29
CA ARG A 66 -6.30 -33.63 -58.86
C ARG A 66 -6.83 -32.41 -58.10
N ILE A 67 -7.87 -32.61 -57.31
CA ILE A 67 -8.34 -31.67 -56.30
C ILE A 67 -7.94 -32.22 -54.93
N SER A 68 -7.23 -31.42 -54.13
CA SER A 68 -6.86 -31.73 -52.75
C SER A 68 -7.58 -30.79 -51.80
N LEU A 69 -8.20 -31.38 -50.78
CA LEU A 69 -8.72 -30.71 -49.59
C LEU A 69 -7.83 -31.08 -48.42
N SER A 70 -7.29 -30.09 -47.71
CA SER A 70 -6.59 -30.31 -46.44
C SER A 70 -7.06 -29.34 -45.37
N ILE A 71 -7.02 -29.78 -44.12
CA ILE A 71 -7.17 -28.90 -42.97
C ILE A 71 -5.83 -28.90 -42.25
N ASN A 72 -5.21 -27.74 -42.20
CA ASN A 72 -3.89 -27.54 -41.63
C ASN A 72 -4.01 -26.68 -40.38
N ILE A 73 -3.19 -26.95 -39.39
CA ILE A 73 -3.11 -26.14 -38.18
C ILE A 73 -1.94 -25.20 -38.35
N GLU A 74 -2.17 -23.91 -38.16
CA GLU A 74 -1.15 -22.89 -38.44
C GLU A 74 0.10 -23.09 -37.58
N ARG A 75 -0.06 -23.35 -36.27
CA ARG A 75 1.06 -23.52 -35.36
C ARG A 75 0.71 -24.41 -34.16
N THR A 76 1.64 -25.28 -33.80
CA THR A 76 1.66 -26.05 -32.56
C THR A 76 2.97 -25.77 -31.82
N LEU A 77 3.12 -26.23 -30.57
CA LEU A 77 4.37 -26.05 -29.80
C LEU A 77 5.63 -26.56 -30.52
N TYR A 78 5.50 -27.55 -31.42
CA TYR A 78 6.62 -28.24 -32.05
C TYR A 78 6.65 -28.19 -33.59
N ARG A 79 5.52 -27.89 -34.25
CA ARG A 79 5.39 -27.90 -35.72
C ARG A 79 4.48 -26.78 -36.23
N THR A 80 4.86 -26.16 -37.34
CA THR A 80 4.04 -25.19 -38.11
C THR A 80 3.32 -25.91 -39.26
N ASN A 81 2.10 -25.47 -39.59
CA ASN A 81 1.34 -25.93 -40.77
C ASN A 81 1.08 -27.45 -40.82
N LEU A 82 0.76 -28.07 -39.67
CA LEU A 82 0.49 -29.50 -39.57
C LEU A 82 -0.85 -29.86 -40.23
N ALA A 83 -0.84 -30.68 -41.28
CA ALA A 83 -2.06 -31.19 -41.90
C ALA A 83 -2.70 -32.27 -41.01
N ILE A 84 -3.89 -32.00 -40.48
CA ILE A 84 -4.66 -32.93 -39.62
C ILE A 84 -5.73 -33.70 -40.37
N PHE A 85 -6.08 -33.23 -41.55
CA PHE A 85 -6.96 -33.94 -42.47
C PHE A 85 -6.47 -33.69 -43.90
N ARG A 86 -6.46 -34.74 -44.71
CA ARG A 86 -6.15 -34.63 -46.12
C ARG A 86 -7.00 -35.61 -46.92
N ARG A 87 -7.61 -35.14 -48.00
CA ARG A 87 -8.35 -35.97 -48.94
C ARG A 87 -8.21 -35.39 -50.32
N TYR A 88 -8.14 -36.25 -51.34
CA TYR A 88 -8.10 -35.81 -52.73
C TYR A 88 -9.06 -36.62 -53.58
N TRP A 89 -9.37 -36.08 -54.75
CA TRP A 89 -10.10 -36.78 -55.80
C TRP A 89 -9.77 -36.19 -57.17
N PHE A 90 -10.18 -36.90 -58.22
CA PHE A 90 -9.99 -36.44 -59.58
C PHE A 90 -11.23 -35.73 -60.11
N CYS A 91 -10.98 -34.68 -60.86
CA CYS A 91 -11.97 -33.88 -61.55
C CYS A 91 -11.77 -34.09 -63.06
N HIS A 92 -12.85 -34.46 -63.74
CA HIS A 92 -12.89 -34.66 -65.19
C HIS A 92 -13.64 -33.51 -65.85
N LYS A 93 -13.45 -33.34 -67.16
CA LYS A 93 -14.16 -32.32 -67.95
C LYS A 93 -15.67 -32.42 -67.73
N SER A 94 -16.30 -31.33 -67.30
CA SER A 94 -17.76 -31.28 -67.12
C SER A 94 -18.31 -29.90 -67.48
N PRO A 95 -19.43 -29.81 -68.23
CA PRO A 95 -20.04 -28.53 -68.58
C PRO A 95 -20.65 -27.82 -67.36
N ASN A 96 -21.10 -28.60 -66.36
CA ASN A 96 -21.78 -28.11 -65.17
C ASN A 96 -20.85 -28.13 -63.94
N VAL A 97 -21.13 -27.25 -62.98
CA VAL A 97 -20.46 -27.28 -61.66
C VAL A 97 -20.90 -28.54 -60.93
N GLN A 98 -19.93 -29.35 -60.51
CA GLN A 98 -20.14 -30.55 -59.72
C GLN A 98 -20.13 -30.21 -58.23
N LEU A 99 -20.98 -30.89 -57.46
CA LEU A 99 -21.01 -30.82 -56.00
C LEU A 99 -20.48 -32.12 -55.41
N ARG A 100 -19.60 -32.02 -54.42
CA ARG A 100 -19.09 -33.17 -53.68
C ARG A 100 -19.20 -32.93 -52.18
N TYR A 101 -19.84 -33.89 -51.52
CA TYR A 101 -19.94 -33.93 -50.07
C TYR A 101 -18.76 -34.70 -49.50
N VAL A 102 -17.94 -34.02 -48.71
CA VAL A 102 -16.77 -34.59 -48.06
C VAL A 102 -17.04 -34.70 -46.57
N ARG A 103 -17.14 -35.94 -46.06
CA ARG A 103 -17.07 -36.21 -44.63
C ARG A 103 -15.63 -36.03 -44.15
N VAL A 104 -15.41 -34.99 -43.35
CA VAL A 104 -14.16 -34.72 -42.64
C VAL A 104 -14.26 -35.37 -41.27
N GLN A 105 -13.34 -36.28 -40.96
CA GLN A 105 -13.19 -36.84 -39.62
C GLN A 105 -11.97 -36.20 -38.97
N LEU A 106 -12.20 -35.46 -37.89
CA LEU A 106 -11.13 -34.79 -37.16
C LEU A 106 -10.46 -35.75 -36.17
N HIS A 107 -9.17 -35.54 -35.92
CA HIS A 107 -8.40 -36.35 -34.97
C HIS A 107 -8.94 -36.19 -33.53
N ARG A 108 -8.85 -37.26 -32.73
CA ARG A 108 -9.33 -37.32 -31.32
C ARG A 108 -8.81 -36.17 -30.44
N SER A 109 -7.60 -35.70 -30.72
CA SER A 109 -6.97 -34.61 -29.97
C SER A 109 -7.59 -33.23 -30.21
N ILE A 110 -8.44 -33.07 -31.23
CA ILE A 110 -8.96 -31.78 -31.72
C ILE A 110 -10.48 -31.74 -31.69
N ALA A 111 -11.15 -32.82 -32.09
CA ALA A 111 -12.60 -32.91 -31.99
C ALA A 111 -13.07 -33.13 -30.55
N TYR A 112 -14.23 -32.58 -30.22
CA TYR A 112 -14.94 -32.97 -29.02
C TYR A 112 -15.64 -34.31 -29.25
N ARG A 113 -15.41 -35.26 -28.33
CA ARG A 113 -16.03 -36.58 -28.33
C ARG A 113 -16.81 -36.78 -27.06
N SER A 114 -17.89 -37.54 -27.15
CA SER A 114 -18.68 -37.90 -25.99
C SER A 114 -18.13 -39.11 -25.21
N ASP A 115 -17.00 -39.68 -25.63
CA ASP A 115 -16.39 -40.83 -24.97
C ASP A 115 -15.63 -40.40 -23.70
N SER A 116 -15.87 -41.12 -22.60
CA SER A 116 -15.45 -40.79 -21.23
C SER A 116 -13.94 -40.86 -20.97
N GLU A 117 -13.11 -40.80 -22.00
CA GLU A 117 -11.64 -40.79 -21.92
C GLU A 117 -11.07 -39.56 -22.62
N LEU A 118 -11.13 -38.40 -21.96
CA LEU A 118 -10.23 -37.28 -22.29
C LEU A 118 -8.80 -37.70 -21.91
N LYS A 119 -8.11 -38.43 -22.79
CA LYS A 119 -6.67 -38.65 -22.65
C LYS A 119 -5.98 -37.28 -22.62
N LEU A 120 -5.00 -37.12 -21.71
CA LEU A 120 -4.16 -35.93 -21.46
C LEU A 120 -3.46 -35.30 -22.69
N VAL A 121 -3.69 -35.81 -23.90
CA VAL A 121 -3.08 -35.38 -25.16
C VAL A 121 -4.12 -34.68 -26.05
N SER A 122 -4.83 -33.69 -25.50
CA SER A 122 -5.62 -32.74 -26.29
C SER A 122 -4.75 -31.53 -26.61
N TRP A 123 -4.68 -31.17 -27.90
CA TRP A 123 -3.84 -30.05 -28.32
C TRP A 123 -4.71 -28.78 -28.26
N PRO A 124 -4.24 -27.69 -27.63
CA PRO A 124 -4.98 -26.44 -27.46
C PRO A 124 -4.92 -25.63 -28.76
N ILE A 125 -5.53 -26.17 -29.80
CA ILE A 125 -5.51 -25.58 -31.13
C ILE A 125 -6.84 -24.89 -31.32
N GLU A 126 -6.81 -23.57 -31.48
CA GLU A 126 -8.02 -22.75 -31.66
C GLU A 126 -8.25 -22.36 -33.12
N GLU A 127 -7.19 -22.36 -33.94
CA GLU A 127 -7.22 -21.86 -35.31
C GLU A 127 -6.54 -22.82 -36.28
N GLY A 128 -7.11 -22.93 -37.48
CA GLY A 128 -6.58 -23.69 -38.59
C GLY A 128 -6.98 -23.08 -39.92
N GLN A 129 -6.37 -23.59 -40.98
CA GLN A 129 -6.65 -23.23 -42.36
C GLN A 129 -7.17 -24.45 -43.12
N LEU A 130 -8.37 -24.31 -43.65
CA LEU A 130 -8.87 -25.21 -44.67
C LEU A 130 -8.34 -24.77 -46.03
N LYS A 131 -7.60 -25.65 -46.72
CA LYS A 131 -7.01 -25.39 -48.03
C LYS A 131 -7.64 -26.28 -49.09
N LEU A 132 -8.08 -25.68 -50.18
CA LEU A 132 -8.55 -26.35 -51.38
C LEU A 132 -7.63 -26.00 -52.54
N ILE A 133 -7.02 -27.01 -53.14
CA ILE A 133 -6.03 -26.86 -54.20
C ILE A 133 -6.45 -27.71 -55.39
N MET A 134 -6.50 -27.11 -56.58
CA MET A 134 -6.63 -27.81 -57.86
C MET A 134 -5.28 -27.78 -58.57
N TYR A 135 -4.78 -28.95 -58.97
CA TYR A 135 -3.52 -29.10 -59.71
C TYR A 135 -3.75 -29.15 -61.22
N LYS A 136 -2.74 -28.79 -62.01
CA LYS A 136 -2.76 -28.85 -63.48
C LYS A 136 -2.90 -30.28 -64.00
N ASN A 137 -2.24 -31.23 -63.32
CA ASN A 137 -2.20 -32.64 -63.67
C ASN A 137 -2.67 -33.55 -62.51
N ASN A 138 -2.56 -34.87 -62.69
CA ASN A 138 -2.90 -35.88 -61.68
C ASN A 138 -1.89 -36.00 -60.53
N GLN A 139 -0.70 -35.40 -60.66
CA GLN A 139 0.35 -35.45 -59.66
C GLN A 139 0.29 -34.26 -58.70
N GLU A 140 0.71 -34.51 -57.46
CA GLU A 140 0.76 -33.50 -56.41
C GLU A 140 2.13 -32.81 -56.45
N ASN A 141 2.21 -31.71 -57.19
CA ASN A 141 3.42 -30.89 -57.32
C ASN A 141 3.06 -29.43 -57.04
N GLU A 142 3.75 -28.79 -56.07
CA GLU A 142 3.47 -27.41 -55.67
C GLU A 142 3.66 -26.42 -56.83
N ASN A 143 4.57 -26.71 -57.77
CA ASN A 143 4.82 -25.90 -58.96
C ASN A 143 3.73 -26.07 -60.05
N GLU A 144 2.83 -27.04 -59.89
CA GLU A 144 1.72 -27.31 -60.81
C GLU A 144 0.35 -26.96 -60.22
N MET A 145 0.28 -26.07 -59.22
CA MET A 145 -1.00 -25.57 -58.70
C MET A 145 -1.68 -24.65 -59.71
N LEU A 146 -2.96 -24.93 -60.02
CA LEU A 146 -3.78 -24.13 -60.93
C LEU A 146 -4.69 -23.16 -60.17
N LYS A 147 -5.22 -23.59 -59.01
CA LYS A 147 -6.04 -22.73 -58.14
C LYS A 147 -5.87 -23.14 -56.68
N LYS A 148 -5.77 -22.16 -55.78
CA LYS A 148 -5.67 -22.37 -54.34
C LYS A 148 -6.62 -21.41 -53.62
N ILE A 149 -7.47 -21.96 -52.76
CA ILE A 149 -8.38 -21.20 -51.89
C ILE A 149 -8.14 -21.62 -50.45
N GLN A 150 -8.18 -20.66 -49.54
CA GLN A 150 -7.94 -20.86 -48.13
C GLN A 150 -9.04 -20.21 -47.30
N TYR A 151 -9.49 -20.91 -46.26
CA TYR A 151 -10.46 -20.38 -45.30
C TYR A 151 -9.97 -20.60 -43.88
N ASN A 152 -10.13 -19.57 -43.05
CA ASN A 152 -9.81 -19.65 -41.63
C ASN A 152 -10.95 -20.39 -40.91
N VAL A 153 -10.60 -21.41 -40.14
CA VAL A 153 -11.53 -22.21 -39.34
C VAL A 153 -11.09 -22.20 -37.89
N ARG A 154 -12.05 -22.16 -36.96
CA ARG A 154 -11.77 -22.27 -35.52
C ARG A 154 -12.13 -23.64 -34.98
N PHE A 155 -11.46 -24.09 -33.93
CA PHE A 155 -11.82 -25.31 -33.21
C PHE A 155 -12.37 -24.98 -31.83
N LEU A 156 -13.15 -25.88 -31.24
CA LEU A 156 -13.65 -25.72 -29.87
C LEU A 156 -12.49 -25.88 -28.86
N PRO A 157 -12.12 -24.83 -28.10
CA PRO A 157 -11.01 -24.89 -27.15
C PRO A 157 -11.26 -25.94 -26.07
N VAL A 158 -10.21 -26.59 -25.59
CA VAL A 158 -10.28 -27.68 -24.60
C VAL A 158 -11.08 -27.27 -23.37
N HIS A 159 -10.85 -26.07 -22.83
CA HIS A 159 -11.51 -25.55 -21.64
C HIS A 159 -13.02 -25.23 -21.83
N LYS A 160 -13.52 -25.13 -23.08
CA LYS A 160 -14.95 -24.92 -23.39
C LYS A 160 -15.68 -26.21 -23.76
N ARG A 161 -15.00 -27.35 -23.74
CA ARG A 161 -15.61 -28.65 -24.04
C ARG A 161 -16.47 -29.10 -22.85
N PRO A 162 -17.73 -29.53 -23.08
CA PRO A 162 -18.58 -30.01 -22.01
C PRO A 162 -17.94 -31.21 -21.28
N SER A 163 -17.93 -31.22 -19.95
CA SER A 163 -17.57 -32.42 -19.19
C SER A 163 -18.75 -33.39 -19.18
N ILE A 164 -18.60 -34.59 -19.72
CA ILE A 164 -19.67 -35.60 -19.64
C ILE A 164 -19.61 -36.28 -18.28
N ARG A 165 -20.73 -36.22 -17.55
CA ARG A 165 -20.99 -37.02 -16.36
C ARG A 165 -20.85 -38.50 -16.71
N SER A 166 -19.96 -39.22 -16.04
CA SER A 166 -20.08 -40.68 -15.97
C SER A 166 -21.29 -41.02 -15.08
N PHE A 167 -22.47 -41.20 -15.69
CA PHE A 167 -23.56 -41.90 -15.02
C PHE A 167 -23.19 -43.39 -14.92
N ARG A 168 -22.43 -43.76 -13.89
CA ARG A 168 -22.42 -45.14 -13.39
C ARG A 168 -23.41 -45.21 -12.24
N TRP A 169 -24.47 -45.98 -12.45
CA TRP A 169 -25.44 -46.32 -11.41
C TRP A 169 -24.74 -47.17 -10.35
N HIS A 170 -24.43 -46.58 -9.20
CA HIS A 170 -24.19 -47.31 -7.96
C HIS A 170 -24.82 -46.53 -6.81
N PRO A 171 -25.88 -47.03 -6.18
CA PRO A 171 -26.46 -46.39 -5.01
C PRO A 171 -25.68 -46.90 -3.80
N LEU A 172 -24.69 -46.13 -3.31
CA LEU A 172 -24.12 -46.19 -1.94
C LEU A 172 -22.76 -45.47 -1.83
N ILE A 173 -22.56 -44.29 -2.46
CA ILE A 173 -21.47 -43.39 -2.07
C ILE A 173 -22.02 -41.99 -1.84
N ASN A 174 -22.16 -41.66 -0.57
CA ASN A 174 -22.44 -40.33 -0.06
C ASN A 174 -21.14 -39.51 -0.12
N LYS A 175 -21.21 -38.33 -0.73
CA LYS A 175 -20.20 -37.24 -0.68
C LYS A 175 -18.74 -37.62 -1.02
N THR A 176 -18.40 -37.62 -2.30
CA THR A 176 -17.10 -37.09 -2.74
C THR A 176 -17.33 -35.86 -3.61
N ARG A 177 -16.77 -34.74 -3.18
CA ARG A 177 -16.66 -33.50 -3.94
C ARG A 177 -15.89 -33.79 -5.23
N ASP A 178 -16.58 -33.94 -6.35
CA ASP A 178 -15.93 -34.03 -7.66
C ASP A 178 -15.65 -32.63 -8.21
N SER A 179 -14.39 -32.43 -8.58
CA SER A 179 -13.77 -31.18 -9.02
C SER A 179 -14.34 -30.67 -10.34
N ILE A 180 -15.35 -29.80 -10.27
CA ILE A 180 -15.53 -28.77 -11.30
C ILE A 180 -14.25 -27.94 -11.27
N CYS A 181 -13.47 -27.93 -12.36
CA CYS A 181 -12.34 -27.00 -12.46
C CYS A 181 -12.91 -25.60 -12.22
N PRO A 182 -12.46 -24.86 -11.19
CA PRO A 182 -12.97 -23.53 -10.94
C PRO A 182 -12.76 -22.69 -12.21
N ALA A 183 -13.81 -22.00 -12.66
CA ALA A 183 -13.72 -21.13 -13.82
C ALA A 183 -12.60 -20.11 -13.58
N GLU A 184 -11.52 -20.19 -14.34
CA GLU A 184 -10.39 -19.29 -14.18
C GLU A 184 -10.75 -17.89 -14.72
N PRO A 185 -10.49 -16.81 -13.97
CA PRO A 185 -10.91 -15.48 -14.37
C PRO A 185 -10.10 -14.98 -15.58
N GLU A 186 -10.81 -14.59 -16.64
CA GLU A 186 -10.21 -13.99 -17.84
C GLU A 186 -9.78 -12.52 -17.60
N VAL A 187 -10.44 -11.85 -16.65
CA VAL A 187 -10.15 -10.47 -16.23
C VAL A 187 -9.54 -10.51 -14.84
N ILE A 188 -8.34 -9.95 -14.70
CA ILE A 188 -7.66 -9.78 -13.42
C ILE A 188 -7.74 -8.31 -13.04
N ARG A 189 -8.30 -8.04 -11.87
CA ARG A 189 -8.34 -6.70 -11.27
C ARG A 189 -7.07 -6.52 -10.45
N ILE A 190 -6.23 -5.59 -10.85
CA ILE A 190 -4.96 -5.30 -10.20
C ILE A 190 -5.11 -4.14 -9.21
N ILE A 191 -5.85 -3.09 -9.57
CA ILE A 191 -6.08 -1.92 -8.71
C ILE A 191 -7.56 -1.66 -8.65
N GLU A 192 -8.19 -1.97 -7.53
CA GLU A 192 -9.61 -1.64 -7.28
C GLU A 192 -9.76 -0.29 -6.57
N TYR A 193 -8.82 0.03 -5.67
CA TYR A 193 -8.79 1.29 -4.92
C TYR A 193 -7.64 2.19 -5.44
N PRO A 194 -7.82 3.51 -5.63
CA PRO A 194 -6.81 4.38 -6.20
C PRO A 194 -5.50 4.37 -5.43
N LEU A 195 -4.45 4.27 -6.23
CA LEU A 195 -3.06 4.40 -5.84
C LEU A 195 -2.60 5.83 -6.14
N VAL A 196 -2.02 6.51 -5.15
CA VAL A 196 -1.31 7.77 -5.38
C VAL A 196 0.10 7.50 -5.85
N LEU A 197 0.49 8.17 -6.92
CA LEU A 197 1.86 8.23 -7.40
C LEU A 197 2.39 9.64 -7.16
N THR A 198 3.57 9.73 -6.54
CA THR A 198 4.15 11.01 -6.08
C THR A 198 5.21 11.56 -7.04
N GLY A 199 5.45 10.88 -8.17
CA GLY A 199 6.51 11.22 -9.09
C GLY A 199 7.88 10.61 -8.74
N ARG A 200 7.92 9.64 -7.81
CA ARG A 200 9.14 8.94 -7.38
C ARG A 200 9.27 7.53 -7.95
N ALA A 201 10.42 6.91 -7.73
CA ALA A 201 10.83 5.58 -8.18
C ALA A 201 10.14 4.40 -7.44
N TYR A 202 8.86 4.56 -7.08
CA TYR A 202 8.07 3.56 -6.36
C TYR A 202 6.74 3.31 -7.07
N GLY A 203 6.30 2.06 -7.05
CA GLY A 203 5.15 1.60 -7.79
C GLY A 203 4.67 0.25 -7.30
N LYS A 204 3.43 -0.10 -7.65
CA LYS A 204 2.80 -1.35 -7.24
C LYS A 204 3.36 -2.50 -8.06
N HIS A 205 4.06 -3.43 -7.40
CA HIS A 205 4.57 -4.65 -8.02
C HIS A 205 3.48 -5.72 -8.05
N PHE A 206 3.31 -6.43 -9.15
CA PHE A 206 2.41 -7.58 -9.23
C PHE A 206 2.86 -8.59 -10.30
N VAL A 207 2.36 -9.82 -10.17
CA VAL A 207 2.55 -10.91 -11.13
C VAL A 207 1.18 -11.46 -11.49
N LEU A 208 1.01 -11.91 -12.73
CA LEU A 208 -0.24 -12.56 -13.12
C LEU A 208 -0.26 -14.01 -12.60
N PRO A 209 -1.38 -14.49 -12.05
CA PRO A 209 -1.50 -15.86 -11.56
C PRO A 209 -1.29 -16.87 -12.68
N THR A 210 -0.67 -17.99 -12.35
CA THR A 210 -0.54 -19.12 -13.27
C THR A 210 -1.91 -19.74 -13.54
N TYR A 211 -2.21 -20.08 -14.80
CA TYR A 211 -3.39 -20.90 -15.10
C TYR A 211 -3.24 -22.29 -14.47
N HIS A 212 -4.24 -22.73 -13.72
CA HIS A 212 -4.35 -24.08 -13.19
C HIS A 212 -4.73 -25.04 -14.33
N ASP A 213 -5.56 -24.58 -15.28
CA ASP A 213 -5.91 -25.37 -16.46
C ASP A 213 -4.68 -25.57 -17.36
N TYR A 214 -4.40 -26.84 -17.69
CA TYR A 214 -3.26 -27.20 -18.52
C TYR A 214 -3.41 -26.70 -19.96
N GLY A 215 -4.63 -26.71 -20.52
CA GLY A 215 -4.90 -26.21 -21.87
C GLY A 215 -4.62 -24.71 -21.99
N LEU A 216 -5.07 -23.91 -21.01
CA LEU A 216 -4.80 -22.48 -20.93
C LEU A 216 -3.31 -22.17 -20.75
N ARG A 217 -2.57 -22.98 -19.96
CA ARG A 217 -1.11 -22.85 -19.84
C ARG A 217 -0.38 -23.06 -21.17
N LEU A 218 -0.79 -24.05 -21.95
CA LEU A 218 -0.20 -24.33 -23.25
C LEU A 218 -0.59 -23.27 -24.30
N GLU A 219 -1.85 -22.82 -24.31
CA GLU A 219 -2.32 -21.76 -25.21
C GLU A 219 -1.54 -20.46 -24.99
N ARG A 220 -1.32 -20.11 -23.72
CA ARG A 220 -0.45 -19.01 -23.30
C ARG A 220 0.95 -19.12 -23.90
N GLN A 221 1.60 -20.29 -23.81
CA GLN A 221 2.95 -20.51 -24.37
C GLN A 221 2.98 -20.32 -25.90
N ILE A 222 1.95 -20.80 -26.61
CA ILE A 222 1.82 -20.60 -28.06
C ILE A 222 1.71 -19.11 -28.41
N ARG A 223 1.03 -18.33 -27.56
CA ARG A 223 0.79 -16.89 -27.75
C ARG A 223 1.96 -15.98 -27.37
N PHE A 224 3.09 -16.52 -26.88
CA PHE A 224 4.26 -15.68 -26.55
C PHE A 224 4.74 -14.81 -27.71
N THR A 225 4.68 -15.33 -28.94
CA THR A 225 5.10 -14.60 -30.16
C THR A 225 3.93 -13.93 -30.90
N LYS A 226 2.71 -14.08 -30.39
CA LYS A 226 1.49 -13.49 -30.95
C LYS A 226 0.55 -13.08 -29.81
N PRO A 227 0.94 -12.10 -28.98
CA PRO A 227 0.18 -11.75 -27.80
C PRO A 227 -1.16 -11.14 -28.15
N ARG A 228 -2.18 -11.45 -27.34
CA ARG A 228 -3.50 -10.82 -27.42
C ARG A 228 -3.98 -10.51 -26.02
N PHE A 229 -4.00 -9.25 -25.63
CA PHE A 229 -4.44 -8.83 -24.30
C PHE A 229 -4.91 -7.37 -24.33
N SER A 230 -5.68 -6.98 -23.32
CA SER A 230 -6.11 -5.59 -23.11
C SER A 230 -5.84 -5.17 -21.68
N ILE A 231 -5.30 -3.98 -21.49
CA ILE A 231 -5.08 -3.36 -20.19
C ILE A 231 -5.91 -2.08 -20.17
N ILE A 232 -6.84 -1.98 -19.22
CA ILE A 232 -7.69 -0.81 -19.06
C ILE A 232 -7.43 -0.24 -17.68
N PHE A 233 -7.21 1.06 -17.59
CA PHE A 233 -7.08 1.76 -16.32
C PHE A 233 -7.51 3.21 -16.41
N TRP A 234 -7.83 3.77 -15.26
CA TRP A 234 -8.10 5.19 -15.11
C TRP A 234 -6.91 5.88 -14.48
N LEU A 235 -6.56 7.02 -15.04
CA LEU A 235 -5.45 7.83 -14.61
C LEU A 235 -5.91 9.28 -14.42
N TYR A 236 -5.36 9.92 -13.41
CA TYR A 236 -5.47 11.35 -13.20
C TYR A 236 -4.05 11.89 -13.07
N ILE A 237 -3.65 12.79 -13.96
CA ILE A 237 -2.29 13.35 -13.94
C ILE A 237 -2.32 14.77 -13.41
N ASP A 238 -1.62 15.00 -12.30
CA ASP A 238 -1.38 16.34 -11.78
C ASP A 238 -0.12 16.95 -12.42
N GLU A 239 0.99 16.21 -12.42
CA GLU A 239 2.22 16.57 -13.13
C GLU A 239 2.81 15.37 -13.88
N TYR A 240 3.28 15.59 -15.11
CA TYR A 240 3.88 14.55 -15.94
C TYR A 240 5.20 14.02 -15.35
N TYR A 241 5.94 14.86 -14.63
CA TYR A 241 7.20 14.53 -13.97
C TYR A 241 7.30 15.31 -12.67
N ALA A 242 7.98 14.76 -11.67
CA ALA A 242 8.33 15.53 -10.47
C ALA A 242 9.36 16.61 -10.83
N SER A 243 9.15 17.85 -10.39
CA SER A 243 10.01 19.01 -10.66
C SER A 243 11.49 18.82 -10.31
N GLU A 244 11.80 17.93 -9.37
CA GLU A 244 13.16 17.60 -8.91
C GLU A 244 13.84 16.47 -9.72
N SER A 245 13.12 15.86 -10.66
CA SER A 245 13.61 14.71 -11.42
C SER A 245 14.33 15.12 -12.70
N LEU A 246 15.58 14.69 -12.84
CA LEU A 246 16.32 14.78 -14.12
C LEU A 246 15.80 13.79 -15.18
N ALA A 247 14.82 12.94 -14.83
CA ALA A 247 14.30 11.94 -15.75
C ALA A 247 13.66 12.58 -17.00
N VAL A 248 13.84 11.90 -18.13
CA VAL A 248 13.25 12.29 -19.42
C VAL A 248 11.82 11.75 -19.56
N HIS A 249 11.54 10.63 -18.89
CA HIS A 249 10.25 9.93 -18.93
C HIS A 249 9.79 9.53 -17.54
N SER A 250 8.48 9.49 -17.35
CA SER A 250 7.84 8.89 -16.18
C SER A 250 7.09 7.62 -16.57
N ALA A 251 7.07 6.64 -15.67
CA ALA A 251 6.47 5.35 -15.92
C ALA A 251 5.00 5.32 -15.49
N ILE A 252 4.16 4.71 -16.34
CA ILE A 252 2.76 4.37 -16.05
C ILE A 252 2.66 2.88 -15.73
N LEU A 253 3.15 2.03 -16.62
CA LEU A 253 3.19 0.58 -16.46
C LEU A 253 4.50 0.04 -17.05
N GLN A 254 5.20 -0.81 -16.31
CA GLN A 254 6.44 -1.43 -16.74
C GLN A 254 6.36 -2.93 -16.52
N HIS A 255 6.91 -3.73 -17.44
CA HIS A 255 7.17 -5.14 -17.21
C HIS A 255 8.68 -5.34 -17.16
N LEU A 256 9.20 -5.85 -16.03
CA LEU A 256 10.64 -6.03 -15.81
C LEU A 256 10.96 -7.48 -15.51
N ALA A 257 12.02 -8.00 -16.12
CA ALA A 257 12.63 -9.24 -15.69
C ALA A 257 13.27 -9.08 -14.30
N PHE A 258 13.56 -10.19 -13.63
CA PHE A 258 14.15 -10.18 -12.28
C PHE A 258 15.54 -9.51 -12.20
N ASN A 259 16.26 -9.42 -13.33
CA ASN A 259 17.53 -8.70 -13.47
C ASN A 259 17.36 -7.21 -13.85
N ASN A 260 16.14 -6.66 -13.76
CA ASN A 260 15.77 -5.30 -14.17
C ASN A 260 15.90 -4.98 -15.67
N THR A 261 15.87 -5.97 -16.57
CA THR A 261 15.73 -5.67 -18.01
C THR A 261 14.27 -5.41 -18.37
N TYR A 262 14.00 -4.41 -19.20
CA TYR A 262 12.65 -4.13 -19.72
C TYR A 262 12.14 -5.29 -20.57
N LEU A 263 10.86 -5.60 -20.37
CA LEU A 263 10.06 -6.56 -21.12
C LEU A 263 8.83 -5.87 -21.69
N THR A 264 8.08 -6.60 -22.51
CA THR A 264 6.84 -6.12 -23.12
C THR A 264 5.67 -6.21 -22.12
N PRO A 265 4.80 -5.20 -21.99
CA PRO A 265 4.91 -3.83 -22.50
C PRO A 265 5.61 -2.89 -21.50
N GLY A 266 6.23 -1.82 -22.02
CA GLY A 266 6.61 -0.64 -21.24
C GLY A 266 5.80 0.57 -21.68
N ILE A 267 5.06 1.19 -20.77
CA ILE A 267 4.21 2.37 -21.02
C ILE A 267 4.72 3.54 -20.16
N PHE A 268 5.09 4.62 -20.84
CA PHE A 268 5.72 5.79 -20.25
C PHE A 268 5.04 7.08 -20.71
N LEU A 269 5.38 8.18 -20.06
CA LEU A 269 4.91 9.52 -20.36
C LEU A 269 6.13 10.44 -20.49
N ASN A 270 6.16 11.27 -21.53
CA ASN A 270 7.22 12.25 -21.70
C ASN A 270 6.87 13.60 -21.05
N ARG A 271 7.79 14.57 -21.13
CA ARG A 271 7.60 15.91 -20.56
C ARG A 271 6.48 16.73 -21.20
N GLU A 272 6.09 16.38 -22.42
CA GLU A 272 5.00 17.02 -23.17
C GLU A 272 3.63 16.40 -22.86
N GLY A 273 3.59 15.24 -22.17
CA GLY A 273 2.37 14.50 -21.88
C GLY A 273 1.96 13.51 -22.95
N GLN A 274 2.84 13.21 -23.92
CA GLN A 274 2.62 12.14 -24.89
C GLN A 274 2.93 10.77 -24.26
N ILE A 275 2.10 9.78 -24.55
CA ILE A 275 2.31 8.41 -24.09
C ILE A 275 3.28 7.72 -25.02
N ILE A 276 4.30 7.08 -24.46
CA ILE A 276 5.29 6.28 -25.16
C ILE A 276 5.04 4.81 -24.82
N VAL A 277 4.88 3.98 -25.83
CA VAL A 277 4.74 2.52 -25.68
C VAL A 277 5.95 1.85 -26.32
N ASN A 278 6.69 1.13 -25.49
CA ASN A 278 7.82 0.30 -25.89
C ASN A 278 7.40 -1.17 -25.86
N MET A 279 7.58 -1.83 -27.00
CA MET A 279 7.32 -3.26 -27.18
C MET A 279 8.61 -3.93 -27.68
N PHE A 280 8.94 -5.10 -27.12
CA PHE A 280 10.16 -5.82 -27.46
C PHE A 280 9.84 -7.11 -28.23
N GLY A 281 10.67 -7.41 -29.23
CA GLY A 281 10.67 -8.68 -29.94
C GLY A 281 11.35 -9.79 -29.13
N ASN A 282 11.88 -10.81 -29.81
CA ASN A 282 12.54 -11.95 -29.18
C ASN A 282 13.66 -11.53 -28.21
N LEU A 283 13.79 -12.24 -27.08
CA LEU A 283 14.75 -11.95 -26.00
C LEU A 283 16.21 -11.90 -26.47
N TYR A 284 16.54 -12.60 -27.55
CA TYR A 284 17.90 -12.68 -28.10
C TYR A 284 18.26 -11.52 -29.03
N ASP A 285 17.32 -11.05 -29.86
CA ASP A 285 17.59 -10.02 -30.87
C ASP A 285 17.54 -8.59 -30.30
N ARG A 286 16.94 -8.41 -29.11
CA ARG A 286 16.78 -7.12 -28.39
C ARG A 286 16.20 -5.96 -29.23
N MET A 287 15.69 -6.23 -30.43
CA MET A 287 15.00 -5.25 -31.26
C MET A 287 13.69 -4.86 -30.58
N GLY A 288 13.58 -3.59 -30.19
CA GLY A 288 12.38 -3.00 -29.63
C GLY A 288 11.82 -1.94 -30.57
N THR A 289 10.49 -1.86 -30.64
CA THR A 289 9.79 -0.77 -31.32
C THR A 289 9.13 0.12 -30.27
N GLY A 290 9.45 1.41 -30.30
CA GLY A 290 8.79 2.43 -29.49
C GLY A 290 7.95 3.33 -30.38
N ALA A 291 6.69 3.59 -30.03
CA ALA A 291 5.91 4.65 -30.65
C ALA A 291 5.26 5.53 -29.60
N ARG A 292 4.89 6.75 -30.01
CA ARG A 292 4.30 7.76 -29.13
C ARG A 292 2.98 8.28 -29.66
N THR A 293 2.10 8.74 -28.77
CA THR A 293 0.91 9.50 -29.15
C THR A 293 1.32 10.84 -29.75
N ILE A 294 0.51 11.35 -30.68
CA ILE A 294 0.69 12.69 -31.25
C ILE A 294 0.25 13.74 -30.22
N GLU A 295 -0.95 13.54 -29.66
CA GLU A 295 -1.53 14.44 -28.67
C GLU A 295 -1.08 14.10 -27.25
N SER A 296 -1.02 15.15 -26.43
CA SER A 296 -0.72 15.06 -25.00
C SER A 296 -1.98 14.76 -24.19
N ILE A 297 -1.86 13.90 -23.19
CA ILE A 297 -2.94 13.62 -22.24
C ILE A 297 -3.22 14.84 -21.36
N ALA A 298 -4.50 15.13 -21.09
CA ALA A 298 -4.88 16.28 -20.28
C ALA A 298 -4.37 16.16 -18.83
N LYS A 299 -3.91 17.26 -18.26
CA LYS A 299 -3.67 17.37 -16.81
C LYS A 299 -4.97 17.71 -16.10
N LYS A 300 -5.06 17.30 -14.83
CA LYS A 300 -6.16 17.63 -13.91
C LYS A 300 -7.54 17.15 -14.37
N ASP A 301 -7.56 16.10 -15.18
CA ASP A 301 -8.77 15.41 -15.60
C ASP A 301 -8.60 13.89 -15.42
N TRP A 302 -9.71 13.19 -15.20
CA TRP A 302 -9.71 11.72 -15.21
C TRP A 302 -9.78 11.23 -16.64
N CYS A 303 -8.83 10.39 -17.02
CA CYS A 303 -8.80 9.77 -18.33
C CYS A 303 -8.83 8.25 -18.21
N ARG A 304 -9.73 7.61 -18.97
CA ARG A 304 -9.70 6.17 -19.20
C ARG A 304 -8.69 5.89 -20.31
N MET A 305 -7.68 5.10 -20.00
CA MET A 305 -6.73 4.58 -20.98
C MET A 305 -6.98 3.09 -21.21
N ALA A 306 -7.11 2.69 -22.48
CA ALA A 306 -7.17 1.30 -22.90
C ALA A 306 -5.99 1.01 -23.83
N PHE A 307 -5.10 0.12 -23.40
CA PHE A 307 -4.00 -0.39 -24.18
C PHE A 307 -4.32 -1.80 -24.66
N ILE A 308 -4.37 -2.01 -25.97
CA ILE A 308 -4.86 -3.24 -26.58
C ILE A 308 -3.79 -3.76 -27.51
N VAL A 309 -3.36 -5.01 -27.30
CA VAL A 309 -2.39 -5.69 -28.15
C VAL A 309 -3.09 -6.81 -28.89
N ASN A 310 -2.92 -6.84 -30.21
CA ASN A 310 -3.43 -7.89 -31.08
C ASN A 310 -2.34 -8.32 -32.06
N GLU A 311 -1.60 -9.35 -31.67
CA GLU A 311 -0.44 -9.91 -32.38
C GLU A 311 0.70 -8.91 -32.57
N TYR A 312 0.84 -8.32 -33.76
CA TYR A 312 1.88 -7.38 -34.15
C TYR A 312 1.40 -5.92 -34.15
N LYS A 313 0.13 -5.70 -33.81
CA LYS A 313 -0.50 -4.38 -33.72
C LYS A 313 -0.85 -4.06 -32.28
N TRP A 314 -0.67 -2.80 -31.88
CA TRP A 314 -1.26 -2.29 -30.65
C TRP A 314 -2.02 -0.99 -30.89
N ASP A 315 -3.06 -0.79 -30.10
CA ASP A 315 -3.93 0.38 -30.08
C ASP A 315 -3.97 0.96 -28.67
N VAL A 316 -3.91 2.29 -28.56
CA VAL A 316 -4.13 3.07 -27.35
C VAL A 316 -5.32 3.99 -27.58
N TYR A 317 -6.32 3.88 -26.70
CA TYR A 317 -7.48 4.79 -26.65
C TYR A 317 -7.47 5.53 -25.32
N ILE A 318 -7.58 6.86 -25.37
CA ILE A 318 -7.64 7.70 -24.17
C ILE A 318 -8.91 8.56 -24.24
N ASN A 319 -9.80 8.42 -23.27
CA ASN A 319 -11.01 9.23 -23.12
C ASN A 319 -10.94 9.97 -21.78
N CYS A 320 -10.82 11.29 -21.82
CA CYS A 320 -10.86 12.14 -20.62
C CYS A 320 -12.29 12.64 -20.36
N LEU A 321 -12.68 12.85 -19.10
CA LEU A 321 -14.06 13.21 -18.76
C LEU A 321 -14.53 14.53 -19.40
N GLN A 322 -13.65 15.55 -19.46
CA GLN A 322 -14.00 16.84 -20.06
C GLN A 322 -14.06 16.81 -21.59
N THR A 323 -13.35 15.87 -22.21
CA THR A 323 -13.23 15.74 -23.68
C THR A 323 -13.60 14.33 -24.14
N TRP A 324 -14.63 13.73 -23.53
CA TRP A 324 -14.95 12.31 -23.69
C TRP A 324 -15.20 11.91 -25.15
N ASP A 325 -15.88 12.78 -25.89
CA ASP A 325 -16.27 12.58 -27.29
C ASP A 325 -15.11 12.79 -28.29
N LYS A 326 -13.96 13.27 -27.82
CA LYS A 326 -12.73 13.45 -28.61
C LYS A 326 -11.61 12.57 -28.04
N PRO A 327 -11.66 11.24 -28.26
CA PRO A 327 -10.62 10.34 -27.77
C PRO A 327 -9.29 10.58 -28.48
N ILE A 328 -8.19 10.51 -27.72
CA ILE A 328 -6.85 10.39 -28.30
C ILE A 328 -6.68 8.93 -28.73
N ILE A 329 -6.35 8.72 -29.99
CA ILE A 329 -6.16 7.38 -30.57
C ILE A 329 -4.74 7.29 -31.11
N ALA A 330 -4.01 6.26 -30.71
CA ALA A 330 -2.73 5.91 -31.31
C ALA A 330 -2.70 4.44 -31.68
N THR A 331 -2.33 4.18 -32.92
CA THR A 331 -2.23 2.83 -33.48
C THR A 331 -0.84 2.63 -34.03
N HIS A 332 -0.21 1.51 -33.70
CA HIS A 332 1.09 1.16 -34.25
C HIS A 332 1.10 -0.31 -34.68
N THR A 333 1.65 -0.53 -35.88
CA THR A 333 1.77 -1.84 -36.49
C THR A 333 3.26 -2.13 -36.65
N SER A 334 3.76 -3.14 -35.95
CA SER A 334 5.18 -3.49 -35.99
C SER A 334 5.50 -4.39 -37.19
N PRO A 335 6.69 -4.22 -37.81
CA PRO A 335 7.19 -5.14 -38.83
C PRO A 335 7.61 -6.50 -38.25
N ILE A 336 7.83 -6.58 -36.93
CA ILE A 336 8.20 -7.80 -36.20
C ILE A 336 7.11 -8.23 -35.22
N TYR A 337 7.06 -9.52 -34.92
CA TYR A 337 6.19 -10.06 -33.87
C TYR A 337 6.71 -9.70 -32.48
N TYR A 338 5.83 -9.23 -31.60
CA TYR A 338 6.16 -8.96 -30.21
C TYR A 338 6.32 -10.26 -29.41
N PHE A 339 7.23 -10.24 -28.43
CA PHE A 339 7.36 -11.30 -27.44
C PHE A 339 6.73 -10.87 -26.11
N PHE A 340 5.85 -11.70 -25.56
CA PHE A 340 5.18 -11.44 -24.29
C PHE A 340 4.99 -12.73 -23.50
N ASP A 341 5.73 -12.86 -22.41
CA ASP A 341 5.58 -13.91 -21.41
C ASP A 341 5.16 -13.25 -20.09
N ASP A 342 3.87 -13.34 -19.75
CA ASP A 342 3.29 -12.69 -18.56
C ASP A 342 3.72 -13.28 -17.21
N GLN A 343 4.58 -14.31 -17.19
CA GLN A 343 5.19 -14.86 -15.98
C GLN A 343 6.70 -14.60 -15.93
N LEU A 344 7.27 -14.00 -16.97
CA LEU A 344 8.68 -13.66 -17.03
C LEU A 344 8.92 -12.36 -16.25
N GLY A 345 9.14 -12.45 -14.94
CA GLY A 345 9.44 -11.29 -14.10
C GLY A 345 8.22 -10.68 -13.41
N THR A 346 8.18 -9.36 -13.30
CA THR A 346 7.21 -8.62 -12.48
C THR A 346 6.71 -7.37 -13.20
N PHE A 347 5.39 -7.15 -13.14
CA PHE A 347 4.79 -5.90 -13.60
C PHE A 347 4.84 -4.85 -12.49
N ILE A 348 5.04 -3.59 -12.87
CA ILE A 348 5.11 -2.46 -11.95
C ILE A 348 4.23 -1.33 -12.49
N VAL A 349 3.23 -0.92 -11.70
CA VAL A 349 2.43 0.27 -11.99
C VAL A 349 3.03 1.47 -11.27
N GLY A 350 3.40 2.50 -12.03
CA GLY A 350 4.16 3.64 -11.55
C GLY A 350 5.67 3.44 -11.60
N GLY A 351 6.37 3.93 -10.57
CA GLY A 351 7.82 4.06 -10.56
C GLY A 351 8.55 2.76 -10.24
N SER A 352 9.76 2.62 -10.74
CA SER A 352 10.68 1.51 -10.46
C SER A 352 12.07 2.07 -10.17
N VAL A 353 13.02 1.19 -9.83
CA VAL A 353 14.44 1.55 -9.65
C VAL A 353 15.05 2.18 -10.92
N LEU A 354 14.47 1.94 -12.09
CA LEU A 354 14.96 2.48 -13.36
C LEU A 354 14.34 3.83 -13.72
N THR A 355 13.05 4.00 -13.47
CA THR A 355 12.30 5.17 -13.92
C THR A 355 11.27 5.61 -12.88
N PRO A 356 11.19 6.92 -12.55
CA PRO A 356 10.19 7.45 -11.63
C PRO A 356 8.77 7.37 -12.22
N SER A 357 7.77 7.44 -11.36
CA SER A 357 6.36 7.62 -11.76
C SER A 357 6.06 9.06 -12.19
N PHE A 358 4.85 9.29 -12.69
CA PHE A 358 4.25 10.63 -12.76
C PHE A 358 3.62 11.00 -11.41
N ARG A 359 3.25 12.27 -11.20
CA ARG A 359 2.50 12.69 -10.01
C ARG A 359 1.01 12.68 -10.31
N GLY A 360 0.24 11.87 -9.59
CA GLY A 360 -1.19 11.71 -9.84
C GLY A 360 -1.78 10.46 -9.21
N PHE A 361 -2.83 9.92 -9.83
CA PHE A 361 -3.55 8.75 -9.35
C PHE A 361 -3.71 7.72 -10.47
N ILE A 362 -3.69 6.44 -10.10
CA ILE A 362 -4.13 5.32 -10.95
C ILE A 362 -5.22 4.56 -10.21
N SER A 363 -6.26 4.13 -10.93
CA SER A 363 -7.32 3.28 -10.37
C SER A 363 -7.96 2.40 -11.44
N GLN A 364 -8.74 1.41 -10.98
CA GLN A 364 -9.47 0.46 -11.83
C GLN A 364 -8.60 -0.12 -12.93
N LEU A 365 -7.46 -0.70 -12.53
CA LEU A 365 -6.54 -1.34 -13.47
C LEU A 365 -6.93 -2.79 -13.65
N ASP A 366 -7.46 -3.10 -14.83
CA ASP A 366 -7.94 -4.42 -15.22
C ASP A 366 -7.13 -4.95 -16.39
N ILE A 367 -6.72 -6.21 -16.31
CA ILE A 367 -5.99 -6.93 -17.36
C ILE A 367 -6.86 -8.06 -17.90
N TYR A 368 -7.16 -7.99 -19.19
CA TYR A 368 -7.82 -9.02 -19.98
C TYR A 368 -6.72 -9.84 -20.68
N ARG A 369 -6.46 -11.05 -20.21
CA ARG A 369 -5.22 -11.78 -20.52
C ARG A 369 -5.12 -12.32 -21.94
N ARG A 370 -6.24 -12.76 -22.54
CA ARG A 370 -6.29 -13.39 -23.87
C ARG A 370 -7.19 -12.64 -24.85
N ILE A 371 -7.85 -11.58 -24.39
CA ILE A 371 -8.83 -10.81 -25.16
C ILE A 371 -8.22 -9.49 -25.61
N ALA A 372 -8.19 -9.27 -26.92
CA ALA A 372 -8.03 -7.95 -27.52
C ALA A 372 -9.42 -7.35 -27.72
N LEU A 373 -9.79 -6.39 -26.87
CA LEU A 373 -11.08 -5.73 -26.91
C LEU A 373 -11.18 -4.78 -28.12
N THR A 374 -12.41 -4.55 -28.57
CA THR A 374 -12.70 -3.46 -29.51
C THR A 374 -13.14 -2.21 -28.75
N TYR A 375 -13.06 -1.04 -29.38
CA TYR A 375 -13.42 0.23 -28.73
C TYR A 375 -14.85 0.23 -28.16
N GLU A 376 -15.80 -0.42 -28.83
CA GLU A 376 -17.20 -0.53 -28.41
C GLU A 376 -17.40 -1.36 -27.15
N GLN A 377 -16.50 -2.32 -26.91
CA GLN A 377 -16.53 -3.20 -25.74
C GLN A 377 -15.88 -2.56 -24.50
N LEU A 378 -15.24 -1.39 -24.64
CA LEU A 378 -14.56 -0.72 -23.54
C LEU A 378 -15.57 -0.16 -22.52
N PRO A 379 -15.32 -0.33 -21.20
CA PRO A 379 -16.22 0.16 -20.17
C PRO A 379 -16.29 1.70 -20.21
N LYS A 380 -17.51 2.24 -20.31
CA LYS A 380 -17.73 3.69 -20.49
C LYS A 380 -17.75 4.49 -19.18
N LYS A 381 -17.99 3.85 -18.03
CA LYS A 381 -18.14 4.55 -16.74
C LYS A 381 -17.15 4.01 -15.72
N LEU A 382 -16.67 4.92 -14.88
CA LEU A 382 -15.88 4.65 -13.69
C LEU A 382 -16.80 4.07 -12.61
N ASN A 383 -16.43 2.93 -12.01
CA ASN A 383 -17.33 2.14 -11.15
C ASN A 383 -17.31 2.47 -9.63
N HIS A 384 -16.77 3.61 -9.17
CA HIS A 384 -16.64 3.90 -7.73
C HIS A 384 -17.18 5.27 -7.27
N SER A 385 -17.77 5.28 -6.06
CA SER A 385 -18.44 6.42 -5.43
C SER A 385 -17.51 7.53 -4.91
N PHE A 386 -16.24 7.23 -4.64
CA PHE A 386 -15.32 8.16 -3.96
C PHE A 386 -14.36 8.89 -4.93
N MET A 387 -14.13 8.34 -6.12
CA MET A 387 -13.25 8.93 -7.15
C MET A 387 -13.73 10.27 -7.76
N PRO A 388 -15.05 10.58 -7.86
CA PRO A 388 -15.50 11.84 -8.43
C PRO A 388 -15.07 13.07 -7.61
N TYR A 389 -14.83 12.90 -6.31
CA TYR A 389 -14.55 14.01 -5.40
C TYR A 389 -13.07 14.41 -5.35
N LEU A 390 -12.12 13.50 -5.64
CA LEU A 390 -10.67 13.81 -5.63
C LEU A 390 -10.28 14.98 -6.55
N PRO A 391 -10.75 15.07 -7.82
CA PRO A 391 -10.46 16.19 -8.71
C PRO A 391 -10.93 17.54 -8.17
N SER A 392 -12.03 17.57 -7.42
CA SER A 392 -12.59 18.82 -6.87
C SER A 392 -11.62 19.52 -5.91
N ILE A 393 -10.76 18.76 -5.22
CA ILE A 393 -9.76 19.30 -4.28
C ILE A 393 -8.58 19.92 -5.04
N ILE A 394 -8.18 19.30 -6.15
CA ILE A 394 -7.12 19.83 -7.01
C ILE A 394 -7.65 21.00 -7.85
N GLN A 395 -8.94 20.99 -8.24
CA GLN A 395 -9.61 22.17 -8.78
C GLN A 395 -9.64 23.31 -7.76
N LYS A 396 -9.91 23.04 -6.47
CA LYS A 396 -9.78 24.04 -5.40
C LYS A 396 -8.37 24.64 -5.36
N SER A 397 -7.30 23.87 -5.58
CA SER A 397 -5.94 24.44 -5.68
C SER A 397 -5.81 25.52 -6.78
N SER A 398 -6.51 25.36 -7.90
CA SER A 398 -6.52 26.36 -8.98
C SER A 398 -7.26 27.63 -8.59
N GLU A 399 -8.33 27.49 -7.80
CA GLU A 399 -9.06 28.61 -7.20
C GLU A 399 -8.22 29.33 -6.14
N CYS A 400 -7.53 28.58 -5.28
CA CYS A 400 -6.55 29.08 -4.33
C CYS A 400 -5.45 29.91 -5.03
N LYS A 401 -4.93 29.40 -6.16
CA LYS A 401 -3.96 30.11 -6.99
C LYS A 401 -4.53 31.40 -7.58
N ARG A 402 -5.78 31.40 -8.06
CA ARG A 402 -6.47 32.61 -8.54
C ARG A 402 -6.62 33.64 -7.41
N HIS A 403 -7.03 33.21 -6.22
CA HIS A 403 -7.13 34.08 -5.05
C HIS A 403 -5.79 34.65 -4.62
N PHE A 404 -4.74 33.84 -4.61
CA PHE A 404 -3.38 34.29 -4.32
C PHE A 404 -2.91 35.36 -5.32
N ASN A 405 -3.08 35.10 -6.63
CA ASN A 405 -2.69 36.03 -7.68
C ASN A 405 -3.44 37.37 -7.57
N SER A 406 -4.75 37.31 -7.30
CA SER A 406 -5.56 38.51 -7.05
C SER A 406 -5.05 39.28 -5.83
N PHE A 407 -4.73 38.59 -4.74
CA PHE A 407 -4.17 39.20 -3.54
C PHE A 407 -2.80 39.85 -3.79
N THR A 408 -1.89 39.18 -4.50
CA THR A 408 -0.56 39.75 -4.82
C THR A 408 -0.67 40.97 -5.72
N GLN A 409 -1.59 40.96 -6.70
CA GLN A 409 -1.85 42.08 -7.58
C GLN A 409 -2.42 43.28 -6.81
N SER A 410 -3.39 43.06 -5.91
CA SER A 410 -3.92 44.13 -5.06
C SER A 410 -2.85 44.71 -4.12
N ARG A 411 -1.93 43.89 -3.60
CA ARG A 411 -0.79 44.36 -2.80
C ARG A 411 0.15 45.25 -3.61
N GLU A 412 0.53 44.82 -4.81
CA GLU A 412 1.40 45.60 -5.69
C GLU A 412 0.77 46.96 -6.04
N GLN A 413 -0.53 46.98 -6.32
CA GLN A 413 -1.27 48.23 -6.55
C GLN A 413 -1.28 49.14 -5.31
N ALA A 414 -1.50 48.58 -4.12
CA ALA A 414 -1.46 49.34 -2.86
C ALA A 414 -0.06 49.87 -2.55
N ASP A 415 0.99 49.08 -2.78
CA ASP A 415 2.38 49.50 -2.57
C ASP A 415 2.79 50.59 -3.57
N LEU A 416 2.38 50.48 -4.84
CA LEU A 416 2.58 51.53 -5.85
C LEU A 416 1.84 52.82 -5.49
N PHE A 417 0.59 52.70 -5.02
CA PHE A 417 -0.20 53.83 -4.54
C PHE A 417 0.44 54.50 -3.31
N ASN A 418 0.90 53.72 -2.34
CA ASN A 418 1.59 54.24 -1.16
C ASN A 418 2.92 54.91 -1.51
N LYS A 419 3.70 54.37 -2.46
CA LYS A 419 4.90 55.04 -2.98
C LYS A 419 4.56 56.38 -3.65
N ARG A 420 3.47 56.44 -4.43
CA ARG A 420 2.98 57.69 -5.05
C ARG A 420 2.51 58.70 -4.01
N ILE A 421 1.87 58.26 -2.92
CA ILE A 421 1.52 59.13 -1.78
C ILE A 421 2.77 59.62 -1.06
N GLN A 422 3.73 58.75 -0.76
CA GLN A 422 4.99 59.14 -0.12
C GLN A 422 5.78 60.15 -0.97
N GLN A 423 5.75 60.02 -2.30
CA GLN A 423 6.34 60.99 -3.23
C GLN A 423 5.56 62.31 -3.33
N LYS A 424 4.24 62.31 -3.05
CA LYS A 424 3.43 63.55 -2.99
C LYS A 424 3.47 64.26 -1.63
N PHE A 425 3.93 63.59 -0.56
CA PHE A 425 3.97 64.11 0.80
C PHE A 425 5.41 64.35 1.33
N THR A 426 6.39 64.49 0.45
CA THR A 426 7.66 65.14 0.82
C THR A 426 7.40 66.63 0.99
N CYS A 427 7.05 67.07 2.20
CA CYS A 427 7.27 68.45 2.59
C CYS A 427 8.80 68.66 2.61
N ASP A 428 9.29 69.53 1.73
CA ASP A 428 10.68 69.99 1.75
C ASP A 428 10.97 70.65 3.10
N ALA A 429 11.65 69.92 3.97
CA ALA A 429 12.21 70.48 5.19
C ALA A 429 13.57 71.09 4.86
N GLN A 430 13.61 72.39 4.58
CA GLN A 430 14.85 73.15 4.76
C GLN A 430 15.04 73.43 6.27
N PRO A 431 16.25 73.20 6.82
CA PRO A 431 16.55 73.49 8.21
C PRO A 431 17.11 74.92 8.30
N PHE A 432 16.37 75.86 8.90
CA PHE A 432 16.91 76.88 9.82
C PHE A 432 15.83 77.88 10.28
N LEU A 433 15.78 78.08 11.61
CA LEU A 433 15.30 79.24 12.37
C LEU A 433 13.79 79.59 12.49
N LEU A 434 13.41 79.71 13.78
CA LEU A 434 12.43 80.62 14.43
C LEU A 434 10.98 80.15 14.68
N LYS A 435 10.74 79.95 15.99
CA LYS A 435 9.56 80.22 16.85
C LYS A 435 8.16 80.43 16.21
N LYS A 436 7.26 79.52 16.64
CA LYS A 436 5.79 79.64 16.85
C LYS A 436 4.83 79.52 15.63
N PRO A 437 3.57 79.11 15.87
CA PRO A 437 2.89 78.07 15.08
C PRO A 437 1.87 78.66 14.11
N ASN A 438 1.86 78.17 12.87
CA ASN A 438 0.65 77.98 12.07
C ASN A 438 1.03 77.45 10.69
N ARG A 439 0.80 76.15 10.47
CA ARG A 439 0.29 75.61 9.20
C ARG A 439 -0.11 74.16 9.42
N GLN A 440 -1.42 73.94 9.33
CA GLN A 440 -2.06 72.63 9.40
C GLN A 440 -1.49 71.72 8.32
N CYS A 441 -0.69 70.72 8.70
CA CYS A 441 -0.69 69.46 7.98
C CYS A 441 -1.96 68.72 8.41
N LEU A 442 -2.99 68.79 7.57
CA LEU A 442 -4.29 68.17 7.81
C LEU A 442 -4.13 66.66 8.04
N LEU A 443 -4.45 66.28 9.27
CA LEU A 443 -4.52 64.91 9.77
C LEU A 443 -5.45 64.05 8.91
N VAL A 444 -4.89 62.93 8.47
CA VAL A 444 -5.48 61.62 8.18
C VAL A 444 -6.98 61.52 8.53
N ARG A 445 -7.85 61.60 7.51
CA ARG A 445 -9.20 61.00 7.59
C ARG A 445 -9.07 59.50 7.36
N THR A 446 -9.28 58.74 8.43
CA THR A 446 -9.40 57.28 8.43
C THR A 446 -10.49 56.83 7.46
N TRP A 447 -10.15 56.00 6.47
CA TRP A 447 -11.14 55.35 5.61
C TRP A 447 -11.71 54.12 6.34
N LYS A 448 -12.96 54.27 6.79
CA LYS A 448 -13.87 53.20 7.22
C LYS A 448 -15.01 53.15 6.18
N HIS A 449 -15.27 51.95 5.66
CA HIS A 449 -16.41 51.54 4.83
C HIS A 449 -16.48 52.03 3.37
N ASN A 450 -16.25 51.11 2.42
CA ASN A 450 -17.28 50.62 1.49
C ASN A 450 -16.68 49.58 0.53
N LEU A 451 -16.77 48.32 0.92
CA LEU A 451 -16.65 47.15 0.04
C LEU A 451 -17.65 46.13 0.57
N SER A 452 -18.88 46.21 0.08
CA SER A 452 -19.91 45.20 0.26
C SER A 452 -19.55 43.99 -0.61
N LEU A 453 -18.89 43.00 -0.01
CA LEU A 453 -18.66 41.68 -0.60
C LEU A 453 -19.03 40.61 0.44
N PRO A 454 -19.77 39.56 0.07
CA PRO A 454 -20.16 38.49 0.98
C PRO A 454 -18.95 37.56 1.23
N ALA A 455 -18.20 37.80 2.32
CA ALA A 455 -17.04 37.00 2.69
C ALA A 455 -16.67 37.15 4.18
N ALA A 456 -17.61 36.88 5.09
CA ALA A 456 -17.41 37.11 6.52
C ALA A 456 -16.35 36.19 7.19
N ALA A 457 -15.98 35.06 6.59
CA ALA A 457 -14.97 34.15 7.16
C ALA A 457 -13.51 34.42 6.70
N PHE A 458 -13.29 35.29 5.70
CA PHE A 458 -11.97 35.49 5.07
C PHE A 458 -11.31 36.85 5.36
N THR A 459 -11.96 37.74 6.12
CA THR A 459 -11.49 39.13 6.33
C THR A 459 -10.40 39.27 7.40
N ASP A 460 -10.52 38.60 8.56
CA ASP A 460 -9.50 38.69 9.63
C ASP A 460 -8.18 38.03 9.22
N VAL A 461 -8.27 36.89 8.53
CA VAL A 461 -7.10 36.19 7.99
C VAL A 461 -6.39 37.02 6.93
N ARG A 462 -7.11 37.66 6.00
CA ARG A 462 -6.52 38.63 5.04
C ARG A 462 -5.80 39.76 5.74
N TYR A 463 -6.36 40.34 6.81
CA TYR A 463 -5.76 41.47 7.53
C TYR A 463 -4.50 41.08 8.32
N ARG A 464 -4.51 39.92 9.01
CA ARG A 464 -3.35 39.40 9.75
C ARG A 464 -2.25 38.90 8.83
N ILE A 465 -2.62 38.20 7.75
CA ILE A 465 -1.71 37.86 6.65
C ILE A 465 -1.13 39.18 6.11
N TYR A 466 -1.96 40.15 5.69
CA TYR A 466 -1.49 41.46 5.21
C TYR A 466 -0.51 42.17 6.16
N ARG A 467 -0.79 42.19 7.49
CA ARG A 467 0.10 42.79 8.50
C ARG A 467 1.41 42.02 8.68
N ALA A 468 1.36 40.68 8.64
CA ALA A 468 2.54 39.82 8.74
C ALA A 468 3.40 39.87 7.46
N LEU A 469 2.75 39.93 6.29
CA LEU A 469 3.37 40.00 4.98
C LEU A 469 3.91 41.40 4.63
N ARG A 470 3.48 42.47 5.31
CA ARG A 470 4.02 43.83 5.14
C ARG A 470 5.51 43.94 5.50
N ARG A 471 6.05 43.02 6.32
CA ARG A 471 7.42 43.06 6.84
C ARG A 471 8.44 42.20 6.06
N ARG A 472 8.00 41.34 5.13
CA ARG A 472 8.89 40.48 4.31
C ARG A 472 8.34 40.28 2.89
N LYS A 473 9.22 40.16 1.89
CA LYS A 473 8.83 39.83 0.50
C LYS A 473 8.30 38.39 0.45
N VAL A 474 6.98 38.21 0.38
CA VAL A 474 6.37 36.92 0.03
C VAL A 474 6.63 36.65 -1.44
N GLN A 475 7.23 35.50 -1.74
CA GLN A 475 7.62 35.13 -3.10
C GLN A 475 6.75 33.99 -3.65
N SER A 476 6.15 33.15 -2.80
CA SER A 476 5.36 31.99 -3.22
C SER A 476 4.10 31.74 -2.38
N MET A 477 3.16 30.94 -2.92
CA MET A 477 2.01 30.41 -2.17
C MET A 477 2.46 29.56 -0.97
N LEU A 478 3.52 28.77 -1.14
CA LEU A 478 4.05 27.89 -0.11
C LEU A 478 4.55 28.68 1.12
N ASP A 479 5.09 29.89 0.93
CA ASP A 479 5.50 30.76 2.04
C ASP A 479 4.32 31.13 2.94
N VAL A 480 3.16 31.42 2.33
CA VAL A 480 1.91 31.71 3.05
C VAL A 480 1.40 30.45 3.74
N ALA A 481 1.47 29.32 3.06
CA ALA A 481 1.06 28.02 3.58
C ALA A 481 1.86 27.64 4.84
N ASN A 482 3.20 27.72 4.78
CA ASN A 482 4.09 27.48 5.90
C ASN A 482 3.78 28.42 7.07
N LYS A 483 3.55 29.71 6.78
CA LYS A 483 3.28 30.68 7.85
C LYS A 483 1.95 30.44 8.56
N LEU A 484 0.91 30.06 7.82
CA LEU A 484 -0.38 29.69 8.39
C LEU A 484 -0.25 28.46 9.27
N TYR A 485 0.46 27.43 8.79
CA TYR A 485 0.74 26.24 9.56
C TYR A 485 1.53 26.53 10.84
N ASP A 486 2.57 27.37 10.79
CA ASP A 486 3.32 27.81 11.97
C ASP A 486 2.42 28.49 13.01
N LEU A 487 1.48 29.33 12.56
CA LEU A 487 0.54 30.00 13.46
C LEU A 487 -0.44 29.02 14.08
N THR A 488 -0.94 28.05 13.31
CA THR A 488 -1.75 26.94 13.83
C THR A 488 -0.99 26.15 14.88
N MET A 489 0.26 25.80 14.61
CA MET A 489 1.12 25.05 15.53
C MET A 489 1.35 25.78 16.85
N LYS A 490 1.58 27.10 16.80
CA LYS A 490 1.72 27.91 18.02
C LYS A 490 0.48 27.91 18.90
N ILE A 491 -0.70 27.89 18.30
CA ILE A 491 -1.96 27.81 19.05
C ILE A 491 -2.11 26.39 19.65
N LEU A 492 -1.85 25.35 18.87
CA LEU A 492 -1.89 23.97 19.35
C LEU A 492 -0.93 23.72 20.51
N GLU A 493 0.21 24.42 20.54
CA GLU A 493 1.19 24.33 21.61
C GLU A 493 0.89 25.27 22.79
N SER A 494 -0.13 26.13 22.70
CA SER A 494 -0.53 27.05 23.77
C SER A 494 -1.66 26.49 24.63
N ASP A 495 -1.87 27.07 25.81
CA ASP A 495 -2.96 26.69 26.73
C ASP A 495 -4.35 27.13 26.21
N ASP A 496 -4.40 28.02 25.23
CA ASP A 496 -5.63 28.62 24.69
C ASP A 496 -6.32 27.77 23.60
N PHE A 497 -5.96 26.49 23.45
CA PHE A 497 -6.41 25.60 22.37
C PHE A 497 -7.92 25.69 22.08
N ASP A 498 -8.76 25.51 23.09
CA ASP A 498 -10.22 25.45 22.93
C ASP A 498 -10.82 26.76 22.40
N SER A 499 -10.22 27.89 22.77
CA SER A 499 -10.67 29.23 22.38
C SER A 499 -10.45 29.53 20.89
N PHE A 500 -9.57 28.77 20.23
CA PHE A 500 -9.14 29.02 18.85
C PHE A 500 -9.44 27.88 17.87
N CYS A 501 -10.30 26.94 18.24
CA CYS A 501 -10.71 25.81 17.40
C CYS A 501 -11.13 26.19 15.97
N ASN A 502 -11.99 27.19 15.80
CA ASN A 502 -12.41 27.66 14.47
C ASN A 502 -11.25 28.23 13.64
N LEU A 503 -10.30 28.89 14.31
CA LEU A 503 -9.15 29.51 13.68
C LEU A 503 -8.17 28.43 13.18
N ILE A 504 -7.89 27.42 14.01
CA ILE A 504 -7.09 26.23 13.68
C ILE A 504 -7.60 25.56 12.41
N ILE A 505 -8.91 25.28 12.34
CA ILE A 505 -9.53 24.65 11.17
C ILE A 505 -9.36 25.54 9.93
N SER A 506 -9.77 26.83 10.02
CA SER A 506 -9.71 27.74 8.88
C SER A 506 -8.30 27.97 8.33
N TRP A 507 -7.30 28.07 9.20
CA TRP A 507 -5.91 28.25 8.80
C TRP A 507 -5.32 26.98 8.22
N SER A 508 -5.68 25.82 8.75
CA SER A 508 -5.27 24.53 8.19
C SER A 508 -5.87 24.32 6.80
N GLU A 509 -7.15 24.63 6.59
CA GLU A 509 -7.79 24.59 5.27
C GLU A 509 -7.08 25.49 4.25
N GLN A 510 -6.74 26.72 4.64
CA GLN A 510 -6.01 27.64 3.78
C GLN A 510 -4.57 27.18 3.53
N ALA A 511 -3.88 26.62 4.53
CA ALA A 511 -2.54 26.08 4.37
C ALA A 511 -2.54 24.91 3.38
N VAL A 512 -3.50 23.99 3.47
CA VAL A 512 -3.68 22.90 2.48
C VAL A 512 -3.94 23.46 1.08
N CYS A 513 -4.83 24.45 0.98
CA CYS A 513 -5.18 25.16 -0.26
C CYS A 513 -3.96 25.80 -0.94
N TYR A 514 -2.99 26.32 -0.17
CA TYR A 514 -1.73 26.85 -0.67
C TYR A 514 -0.59 25.80 -0.79
N GLY A 515 -0.87 24.53 -0.54
CA GLY A 515 0.04 23.41 -0.79
C GLY A 515 0.91 22.99 0.40
N HIS A 516 0.53 23.29 1.64
CA HIS A 516 1.26 22.79 2.81
C HIS A 516 0.98 21.30 3.06
N PRO A 517 2.00 20.41 2.99
CA PRO A 517 1.79 18.96 3.10
C PRO A 517 1.23 18.54 4.47
N SER A 518 1.89 18.93 5.56
CA SER A 518 1.53 18.48 6.91
C SER A 518 0.30 19.16 7.51
N ALA A 519 -0.21 20.20 6.84
CA ALA A 519 -1.51 20.78 7.20
C ALA A 519 -2.64 19.83 6.79
N SER A 520 -2.41 19.01 5.75
CA SER A 520 -3.40 18.07 5.25
C SER A 520 -3.63 16.90 6.20
N SER A 521 -2.55 16.29 6.70
CA SER A 521 -2.67 15.23 7.70
C SER A 521 -3.21 15.76 9.03
N LEU A 522 -2.82 16.97 9.46
CA LEU A 522 -3.41 17.60 10.64
C LEU A 522 -4.92 17.79 10.47
N LEU A 523 -5.36 18.44 9.39
CA LEU A 523 -6.79 18.68 9.12
C LEU A 523 -7.56 17.36 8.94
N ALA A 524 -6.94 16.33 8.37
CA ALA A 524 -7.51 14.99 8.29
C ALA A 524 -7.75 14.40 9.70
N THR A 525 -6.87 14.65 10.68
CA THR A 525 -7.07 14.24 12.08
C THR A 525 -8.33 14.89 12.65
N PHE A 526 -8.49 16.19 12.45
CA PHE A 526 -9.66 16.94 12.92
C PHE A 526 -10.97 16.40 12.33
N HIS A 527 -11.04 16.19 11.01
CA HIS A 527 -12.24 15.62 10.38
C HIS A 527 -12.48 14.17 10.73
N ARG A 528 -11.42 13.36 10.84
CA ARG A 528 -11.58 11.92 11.12
C ARG A 528 -12.18 11.70 12.48
N PHE A 529 -11.68 12.39 13.50
CA PHE A 529 -12.08 12.20 14.89
C PHE A 529 -13.10 13.21 15.40
N GLY A 530 -13.55 14.15 14.55
CA GLY A 530 -14.57 15.13 14.92
C GLY A 530 -14.11 16.11 16.01
N LEU A 531 -12.84 16.52 15.96
CA LEU A 531 -12.27 17.46 16.93
C LEU A 531 -12.82 18.88 16.69
N CYS A 532 -12.78 19.74 17.72
CA CYS A 532 -13.26 21.13 17.63
C CYS A 532 -14.73 21.27 17.18
N GLY A 533 -15.60 20.33 17.58
CA GLY A 533 -17.03 20.36 17.25
C GLY A 533 -17.37 19.93 15.83
N LEU A 534 -16.39 19.49 15.04
CA LEU A 534 -16.62 18.93 13.71
C LEU A 534 -17.39 17.59 13.80
N GLN A 535 -18.20 17.31 12.78
CA GLN A 535 -18.76 15.97 12.61
C GLN A 535 -17.66 15.04 12.06
N SER A 536 -17.55 13.84 12.64
CA SER A 536 -16.64 12.82 12.14
C SER A 536 -17.00 12.47 10.69
N ASN A 537 -16.01 12.56 9.80
CA ASN A 537 -16.18 12.29 8.38
C ASN A 537 -14.93 11.58 7.82
N SER A 538 -15.02 10.26 7.67
CA SER A 538 -13.94 9.42 7.15
C SER A 538 -13.61 9.74 5.68
N THR A 539 -14.62 9.98 4.84
CA THR A 539 -14.43 10.32 3.42
C THR A 539 -13.62 11.60 3.25
N ARG A 540 -13.97 12.65 4.01
CA ARG A 540 -13.24 13.93 3.98
C ARG A 540 -11.81 13.80 4.51
N ALA A 541 -11.60 12.96 5.52
CA ALA A 541 -10.26 12.67 6.00
C ALA A 541 -9.43 11.92 4.95
N LEU A 542 -9.99 10.90 4.29
CA LEU A 542 -9.33 10.17 3.20
C LEU A 542 -8.94 11.08 2.03
N GLU A 543 -9.86 11.97 1.62
CA GLU A 543 -9.60 13.02 0.63
C GLU A 543 -8.37 13.87 0.96
N LEU A 544 -8.29 14.33 2.21
CA LEU A 544 -7.15 15.12 2.70
C LEU A 544 -5.88 14.27 2.71
N LEU A 545 -5.93 13.03 3.20
CA LEU A 545 -4.77 12.11 3.15
C LEU A 545 -4.27 11.90 1.72
N PHE A 546 -5.16 11.72 0.74
CA PHE A 546 -4.77 11.63 -0.68
C PHE A 546 -4.08 12.90 -1.17
N THR A 547 -4.56 14.08 -0.79
CA THR A 547 -3.92 15.35 -1.17
C THR A 547 -2.58 15.56 -0.48
N GLY A 548 -2.47 15.18 0.80
CA GLY A 548 -1.22 15.20 1.53
C GLY A 548 -0.20 14.25 0.91
N ALA A 549 -0.60 13.02 0.57
CA ALA A 549 0.26 12.04 -0.10
C ALA A 549 0.77 12.54 -1.46
N LEU A 550 -0.08 13.20 -2.25
CA LEU A 550 0.31 13.82 -3.53
C LEU A 550 1.38 14.93 -3.31
N LEU A 551 1.25 15.69 -2.22
CA LEU A 551 2.23 16.68 -1.75
C LEU A 551 3.41 16.04 -0.99
N ASN A 552 3.50 14.71 -0.96
CA ASN A 552 4.54 13.95 -0.27
C ASN A 552 4.59 14.20 1.26
N ASP A 553 3.43 14.44 1.89
CA ASP A 553 3.27 14.41 3.34
C ASP A 553 3.46 12.99 3.87
N ARG A 554 4.45 12.81 4.73
CA ARG A 554 4.87 11.48 5.22
C ARG A 554 3.81 10.83 6.10
N ILE A 555 3.17 11.63 6.95
CA ILE A 555 2.08 11.16 7.80
C ILE A 555 0.91 10.68 6.94
N SER A 556 0.58 11.40 5.87
CA SER A 556 -0.46 10.98 4.93
C SER A 556 -0.11 9.69 4.19
N LEU A 557 1.14 9.53 3.74
CA LEU A 557 1.61 8.28 3.11
C LEU A 557 1.50 7.11 4.10
N LEU A 558 1.99 7.28 5.32
CA LEU A 558 1.90 6.27 6.38
C LEU A 558 0.45 5.89 6.65
N ALA A 559 -0.42 6.89 6.86
CA ALA A 559 -1.84 6.73 7.12
C ALA A 559 -2.57 5.93 6.03
N LEU A 560 -2.26 6.16 4.75
CA LEU A 560 -2.81 5.39 3.63
C LEU A 560 -2.25 3.96 3.59
N GLY A 561 -0.96 3.79 3.87
CA GLY A 561 -0.32 2.48 4.02
C GLY A 561 -1.00 1.62 5.08
N HIS A 562 -1.23 2.15 6.28
CA HIS A 562 -1.91 1.44 7.37
C HIS A 562 -3.35 1.09 7.05
N ARG A 563 -4.06 1.94 6.30
CA ARG A 563 -5.43 1.66 5.87
C ARG A 563 -5.52 0.44 4.96
N HIS A 564 -4.63 0.33 3.98
CA HIS A 564 -4.52 -0.87 3.15
C HIS A 564 -3.94 -2.08 3.88
N PHE A 565 -3.14 -1.89 4.93
CA PHE A 565 -2.54 -3.00 5.66
C PHE A 565 -3.53 -3.65 6.65
N TYR A 566 -4.37 -2.83 7.30
CA TYR A 566 -5.26 -3.23 8.39
C TYR A 566 -6.76 -3.15 8.07
N GLU A 567 -7.13 -2.83 6.82
CA GLU A 567 -8.53 -2.64 6.40
C GLU A 567 -9.27 -1.53 7.17
N LEU A 568 -8.67 -0.34 7.23
CA LEU A 568 -9.23 0.77 8.02
C LEU A 568 -10.07 1.72 7.15
N ASP A 569 -11.15 2.24 7.73
CA ASP A 569 -12.01 3.28 7.15
C ASP A 569 -12.62 2.92 5.77
N GLY A 570 -12.89 1.63 5.53
CA GLY A 570 -13.49 1.13 4.29
C GLY A 570 -12.50 0.97 3.12
N VAL A 571 -11.20 1.10 3.38
CA VAL A 571 -10.13 0.83 2.41
C VAL A 571 -9.80 -0.67 2.44
N PRO A 572 -9.86 -1.38 1.29
CA PRO A 572 -9.63 -2.82 1.25
C PRO A 572 -8.16 -3.18 1.46
N ILE A 573 -7.92 -4.41 1.93
CA ILE A 573 -6.58 -4.94 2.12
C ILE A 573 -5.87 -5.08 0.76
N ASP A 574 -4.74 -4.39 0.63
CA ASP A 574 -3.87 -4.50 -0.53
C ASP A 574 -2.42 -4.25 -0.12
N TYR A 575 -1.72 -5.33 0.21
CA TYR A 575 -0.35 -5.25 0.70
C TYR A 575 0.62 -4.65 -0.32
N ASP A 576 0.35 -4.81 -1.62
CA ASP A 576 1.20 -4.22 -2.64
C ASP A 576 1.05 -2.70 -2.69
N ILE A 577 -0.18 -2.17 -2.56
CA ILE A 577 -0.42 -0.73 -2.41
C ILE A 577 0.16 -0.21 -1.09
N ALA A 578 -0.06 -0.93 0.02
CA ALA A 578 0.53 -0.58 1.31
C ALA A 578 2.06 -0.48 1.24
N TYR A 579 2.69 -1.46 0.58
CA TYR A 579 4.13 -1.45 0.30
C TYR A 579 4.57 -0.21 -0.47
N VAL A 580 3.83 0.26 -1.49
CA VAL A 580 4.21 1.49 -2.22
C VAL A 580 4.33 2.68 -1.27
N TYR A 581 3.32 2.89 -0.43
CA TYR A 581 3.29 4.02 0.51
C TYR A 581 4.40 3.90 1.56
N TYR A 582 4.56 2.71 2.15
CA TYR A 582 5.61 2.49 3.15
C TYR A 582 7.00 2.58 2.55
N GLN A 583 7.24 2.02 1.37
CA GLN A 583 8.56 2.02 0.73
C GLN A 583 9.01 3.43 0.38
N GLN A 584 8.10 4.28 -0.09
CA GLN A 584 8.41 5.69 -0.34
C GLN A 584 8.84 6.40 0.93
N MET A 585 8.16 6.14 2.04
CA MET A 585 8.50 6.74 3.33
C MET A 585 9.79 6.14 3.92
N ALA A 586 9.96 4.82 3.83
CA ALA A 586 11.11 4.09 4.35
C ALA A 586 12.42 4.60 3.74
N GLU A 587 12.45 4.90 2.44
CA GLU A 587 13.65 5.49 1.83
C GLU A 587 13.98 6.87 2.41
N THR A 588 12.96 7.71 2.60
CA THR A 588 13.19 9.03 3.22
C THR A 588 13.66 8.89 4.66
N SER A 589 13.08 7.98 5.46
CA SER A 589 13.53 7.69 6.83
C SER A 589 14.98 7.20 6.85
N ARG A 590 15.34 6.30 5.93
CA ARG A 590 16.70 5.76 5.76
C ARG A 590 17.72 6.88 5.53
N GLN A 591 17.41 7.83 4.64
CA GLN A 591 18.27 8.99 4.38
C GLN A 591 18.45 9.90 5.61
N GLU A 592 17.39 10.09 6.40
CA GLU A 592 17.41 10.90 7.62
C GLU A 592 18.22 10.25 8.74
N LEU A 593 18.13 8.93 8.88
CA LEU A 593 18.94 8.19 9.85
C LEU A 593 20.44 8.33 9.56
N TYR A 594 20.82 8.34 8.28
CA TYR A 594 22.21 8.54 7.87
C TYR A 594 22.68 9.99 8.06
N ASN A 595 21.81 10.96 7.77
CA ASN A 595 22.08 12.39 7.83
C ASN A 595 21.01 13.14 8.65
N PRO A 596 20.95 12.97 9.98
CA PRO A 596 19.89 13.59 10.77
C PRO A 596 20.10 15.10 10.80
N LYS A 597 19.03 15.89 10.68
CA LYS A 597 19.09 17.35 10.81
C LYS A 597 18.89 17.77 12.27
N ALA A 598 19.30 18.99 12.60
CA ALA A 598 19.06 19.56 13.93
C ALA A 598 17.55 19.75 14.15
N GLY A 599 17.01 19.25 15.26
CA GLY A 599 15.58 19.32 15.61
C GLY A 599 14.74 18.11 15.18
N GLU A 600 15.31 17.15 14.44
CA GLU A 600 14.64 15.87 14.16
C GLU A 600 14.65 14.98 15.41
N ALA A 601 13.50 14.44 15.78
CA ALA A 601 13.35 13.54 16.92
C ALA A 601 13.16 12.10 16.43
N SER A 602 13.87 11.15 17.04
CA SER A 602 13.60 9.72 16.81
C SER A 602 12.25 9.34 17.42
N MET A 603 11.62 8.31 16.85
CA MET A 603 10.41 7.71 17.42
C MET A 603 10.72 7.18 18.83
N GLU A 604 9.90 7.57 19.81
CA GLU A 604 9.99 7.11 21.19
C GLU A 604 8.73 6.36 21.56
N TYR A 605 8.92 5.10 21.96
CA TYR A 605 7.83 4.19 22.26
C TYR A 605 7.51 4.22 23.76
N VAL A 606 6.87 5.31 24.21
CA VAL A 606 6.54 5.54 25.63
C VAL A 606 5.02 5.54 25.82
N ARG A 607 4.51 4.51 26.50
CA ARG A 607 3.10 4.48 26.91
C ARG A 607 2.88 5.37 28.12
N LEU A 608 1.79 6.14 28.13
CA LEU A 608 1.46 7.06 29.22
C LEU A 608 1.11 6.36 30.54
N THR A 609 0.89 5.04 30.51
CA THR A 609 0.63 4.21 31.69
C THR A 609 1.92 3.69 32.35
N ASP A 610 3.10 3.90 31.75
CA ASP A 610 4.39 3.46 32.30
C ASP A 610 5.10 4.60 33.04
N ASP A 611 4.68 4.86 34.27
CA ASP A 611 5.24 5.92 35.13
C ASP A 611 6.76 5.77 35.33
N LYS A 612 7.26 4.53 35.34
CA LYS A 612 8.68 4.24 35.50
C LYS A 612 9.47 4.69 34.28
N LEU A 613 9.01 4.34 33.08
CA LEU A 613 9.65 4.77 31.83
C LEU A 613 9.57 6.28 31.68
N ILE A 614 8.43 6.89 32.00
CA ILE A 614 8.25 8.35 31.99
C ILE A 614 9.24 9.03 32.95
N GLY A 615 9.40 8.51 34.17
CA GLY A 615 10.35 9.02 35.16
C GLY A 615 11.83 8.84 34.76
N GLN A 616 12.14 7.86 33.90
CA GLN A 616 13.49 7.64 33.37
C GLN A 616 13.86 8.58 32.21
N LEU A 617 12.92 9.34 31.64
CA LEU A 617 13.20 10.21 30.52
C LEU A 617 14.14 11.35 30.92
N THR A 618 15.26 11.46 30.20
CA THR A 618 16.33 12.43 30.46
C THR A 618 16.16 13.71 29.65
N PHE A 619 15.00 14.37 29.74
CA PHE A 619 14.83 15.70 29.15
C PHE A 619 15.89 16.67 29.69
N ASP A 620 16.22 17.72 28.93
CA ASP A 620 17.20 18.74 29.35
C ASP A 620 16.90 19.32 30.75
N LYS A 621 15.64 19.24 31.20
CA LYS A 621 15.16 19.73 32.50
C LYS A 621 14.98 18.65 33.57
N SER A 622 15.18 17.36 33.28
CA SER A 622 14.87 16.29 34.24
C SER A 622 16.02 16.00 35.22
N ASP A 623 15.68 15.55 36.43
CA ASP A 623 16.66 15.21 37.48
C ASP A 623 17.63 14.12 37.03
N SER A 624 17.13 13.13 36.28
CA SER A 624 17.93 12.05 35.67
C SER A 624 19.01 12.61 34.73
N PHE A 625 18.70 13.65 33.95
CA PHE A 625 19.68 14.31 33.09
C PHE A 625 20.72 15.08 33.90
N TYR A 626 20.31 15.81 34.94
CA TYR A 626 21.25 16.50 35.83
C TYR A 626 22.22 15.55 36.51
N TRP A 627 21.73 14.40 37.00
CA TRP A 627 22.58 13.35 37.57
C TRP A 627 23.57 12.80 36.54
N LEU A 628 23.11 12.49 35.32
CA LEU A 628 23.97 11.90 34.28
C LEU A 628 25.06 12.89 33.86
N ARG A 629 24.70 14.17 33.72
CA ARG A 629 25.64 15.26 33.46
C ARG A 629 26.63 15.44 34.60
N HIS A 630 26.20 15.30 35.85
CA HIS A 630 27.08 15.39 37.02
C HIS A 630 28.12 14.25 37.03
N GLN A 631 27.72 13.00 36.78
CA GLN A 631 28.67 11.88 36.68
C GLN A 631 29.63 12.03 35.50
N ALA A 632 29.13 12.47 34.34
CA ALA A 632 29.96 12.72 33.17
C ALA A 632 31.02 13.80 33.46
N LYS A 633 30.66 14.87 34.19
CA LYS A 633 31.59 15.90 34.68
C LYS A 633 32.62 15.35 35.67
N ARG A 634 32.25 14.37 36.50
CA ARG A 634 33.17 13.68 37.43
C ARG A 634 34.12 12.70 36.77
N GLY A 635 34.05 12.54 35.45
CA GLY A 635 34.97 11.66 34.72
C GLY A 635 34.49 10.22 34.59
N VAL A 636 33.27 9.87 35.02
CA VAL A 636 32.78 8.50 34.89
C VAL A 636 32.62 8.15 33.40
N ALA A 637 33.48 7.26 32.89
CA ALA A 637 33.55 6.92 31.46
C ALA A 637 32.20 6.44 30.88
N SER A 638 31.47 5.59 31.60
CA SER A 638 30.14 5.12 31.17
C SER A 638 29.10 6.25 31.12
N ALA A 639 29.19 7.25 31.99
CA ALA A 639 28.31 8.42 31.97
C ALA A 639 28.67 9.37 30.81
N GLN A 640 29.96 9.58 30.53
CA GLN A 640 30.43 10.34 29.38
C GLN A 640 30.01 9.68 28.07
N GLN A 641 30.22 8.36 27.95
CA GLN A 641 29.80 7.55 26.81
C GLN A 641 28.28 7.66 26.58
N ARG A 642 27.48 7.46 27.64
CA ARG A 642 26.02 7.52 27.56
C ARG A 642 25.52 8.93 27.20
N LEU A 643 26.05 9.97 27.83
CA LEU A 643 25.67 11.35 27.56
C LEU A 643 26.07 11.77 26.13
N GLY A 644 27.26 11.36 25.69
CA GLY A 644 27.73 11.54 24.33
C GLY A 644 26.80 10.86 23.32
N ALA A 645 26.41 9.61 23.56
CA ALA A 645 25.48 8.89 22.69
C ALA A 645 24.09 9.55 22.63
N LEU A 646 23.53 9.95 23.78
CA LEU A 646 22.24 10.63 23.84
C LEU A 646 22.25 11.97 23.08
N MET A 647 23.28 12.80 23.30
CA MET A 647 23.44 14.09 22.61
C MET A 647 23.77 13.92 21.13
N TYR A 648 24.48 12.86 20.74
CA TYR A 648 24.80 12.57 19.35
C TYR A 648 23.56 12.14 18.55
N ALA A 649 22.66 11.37 19.18
CA ALA A 649 21.45 10.83 18.54
C ALA A 649 20.19 11.69 18.71
N GLY A 650 20.15 12.59 19.71
CA GLY A 650 18.95 13.38 20.02
C GLY A 650 17.81 12.52 20.60
N ARG A 651 18.12 11.69 21.61
CA ARG A 651 17.17 10.73 22.22
C ARG A 651 16.86 11.09 23.68
N ASN A 652 15.76 10.53 24.20
CA ASN A 652 15.28 10.69 25.57
C ASN A 652 15.00 12.15 25.94
N GLY A 653 14.45 12.93 25.02
CA GLY A 653 14.08 14.32 25.28
C GLY A 653 15.22 15.33 25.17
N LEU A 654 16.38 14.90 24.67
CA LEU A 654 17.52 15.79 24.41
C LEU A 654 17.58 16.19 22.94
N THR A 655 17.80 17.48 22.71
CA THR A 655 18.12 17.96 21.37
C THR A 655 19.53 17.53 20.97
N ARG A 656 19.74 17.28 19.68
CA ARG A 656 21.04 16.83 19.16
C ARG A 656 22.09 17.93 19.32
N ASN A 657 23.17 17.64 20.04
CA ASN A 657 24.34 18.53 20.18
C ASN A 657 25.62 17.74 19.87
N ILE A 658 25.99 17.73 18.59
CA ILE A 658 27.11 16.93 18.10
C ILE A 658 28.45 17.40 18.70
N GLN A 659 28.66 18.71 18.83
CA GLN A 659 29.91 19.25 19.37
C GLN A 659 30.12 18.79 20.83
N ALA A 660 29.09 18.92 21.66
CA ALA A 660 29.14 18.44 23.04
C ALA A 660 29.32 16.91 23.10
N ALA A 661 28.62 16.17 22.24
CA ALA A 661 28.76 14.72 22.17
C ALA A 661 30.19 14.26 21.84
N VAL A 662 30.83 14.91 20.87
CA VAL A 662 32.20 14.59 20.44
C VAL A 662 33.22 14.86 21.54
N GLU A 663 33.03 15.91 22.34
CA GLU A 663 33.88 16.13 23.51
C GLU A 663 33.73 15.04 24.56
N TYR A 664 32.50 14.60 24.85
CA TYR A 664 32.30 13.47 25.78
C TYR A 664 32.89 12.17 25.24
N PHE A 665 32.78 11.88 23.94
CA PHE A 665 33.47 10.73 23.33
C PHE A 665 34.99 10.85 23.40
N ARG A 666 35.54 12.06 23.21
CA ARG A 666 36.99 12.28 23.35
C ARG A 666 37.46 12.03 24.78
N LEU A 667 36.68 12.46 25.78
CA LEU A 667 36.98 12.25 27.20
C LEU A 667 36.88 10.76 27.59
N GLY A 668 35.86 10.04 27.13
CA GLY A 668 35.75 8.60 27.36
C GLY A 668 36.86 7.81 26.66
N ALA A 669 37.23 8.21 25.44
CA ALA A 669 38.34 7.62 24.69
C ALA A 669 39.70 7.82 25.38
N ALA A 670 39.89 8.92 26.13
CA ALA A 670 41.10 9.12 26.93
C ALA A 670 41.21 8.14 28.11
N GLN A 671 40.10 7.50 28.49
CA GLN A 671 40.03 6.49 29.55
C GLN A 671 39.98 5.05 28.98
N HIS A 672 40.38 4.87 27.72
CA HIS A 672 40.36 3.57 27.03
C HIS A 672 38.97 2.93 26.89
N ASP A 673 37.89 3.71 26.98
CA ASP A 673 36.54 3.18 26.73
C ASP A 673 36.37 2.83 25.23
N PRO A 674 36.12 1.56 24.87
CA PRO A 674 36.07 1.11 23.48
C PRO A 674 34.96 1.80 22.67
N SER A 675 33.80 2.02 23.30
CA SER A 675 32.64 2.66 22.66
C SER A 675 32.91 4.13 22.36
N SER A 676 33.58 4.83 23.26
CA SER A 676 34.00 6.22 23.10
C SER A 676 35.10 6.37 22.06
N HIS A 677 36.06 5.43 21.99
CA HIS A 677 37.03 5.36 20.89
C HIS A 677 36.34 5.27 19.53
N PHE A 678 35.34 4.39 19.40
CA PHE A 678 34.55 4.26 18.18
C PHE A 678 33.75 5.53 17.87
N GLY A 679 33.04 6.10 18.86
CA GLY A 679 32.24 7.33 18.71
C GLY A 679 33.08 8.54 18.27
N TYR A 680 34.26 8.71 18.88
CA TYR A 680 35.21 9.77 18.50
C TYR A 680 35.83 9.52 17.11
N GLY A 681 36.19 8.27 16.81
CA GLY A 681 36.67 7.87 15.49
C GLY A 681 35.65 8.17 14.38
N LEU A 682 34.38 7.83 14.60
CA LEU A 682 33.29 8.12 13.65
C LEU A 682 33.10 9.62 13.42
N ALA A 683 33.17 10.42 14.49
CA ALA A 683 33.09 11.88 14.40
C ALA A 683 34.23 12.48 13.57
N LEU A 684 35.47 12.02 13.76
CA LEU A 684 36.63 12.40 12.95
C LEU A 684 36.51 11.94 11.49
N LEU A 685 35.94 10.76 11.25
CA LEU A 685 35.75 10.23 9.91
C LEU A 685 34.72 11.04 9.11
N LYS A 686 33.60 11.41 9.76
CA LYS A 686 32.53 12.21 9.15
C LYS A 686 32.79 13.72 9.17
N GLY A 687 33.72 14.20 10.00
CA GLY A 687 33.89 15.64 10.27
C GLY A 687 32.70 16.27 11.00
N GLN A 688 31.96 15.47 11.78
CA GLN A 688 30.79 15.92 12.52
C GLN A 688 31.23 16.40 13.91
N GLY A 689 31.03 17.68 14.22
CA GLY A 689 31.44 18.28 15.51
C GLY A 689 32.95 18.43 15.71
N THR A 690 33.77 18.04 14.73
CA THR A 690 35.24 18.15 14.72
C THR A 690 35.75 18.26 13.27
N LYS A 691 37.02 18.64 13.08
CA LYS A 691 37.64 18.63 11.74
C LYS A 691 37.82 17.20 11.25
N LYS A 692 37.44 16.95 9.99
CA LYS A 692 37.59 15.64 9.35
C LYS A 692 39.06 15.21 9.33
N ASN A 693 39.38 14.03 9.85
CA ASN A 693 40.72 13.44 9.80
C ASN A 693 40.61 11.92 9.73
N ILE A 694 40.79 11.36 8.53
CA ILE A 694 40.58 9.93 8.26
C ILE A 694 41.65 9.07 8.94
N ALA A 695 42.93 9.46 8.86
CA ALA A 695 44.02 8.67 9.46
C ALA A 695 43.85 8.54 10.98
N LYS A 696 43.57 9.66 11.66
CA LYS A 696 43.33 9.66 13.11
C LYS A 696 42.04 8.92 13.47
N ALA A 697 41.01 9.00 12.63
CA ALA A 697 39.78 8.25 12.82
C ALA A 697 40.04 6.74 12.82
N ILE A 698 40.77 6.23 11.81
CA ILE A 698 41.09 4.81 11.69
C ILE A 698 41.90 4.32 12.88
N GLN A 699 42.91 5.07 13.34
CA GLN A 699 43.66 4.73 14.55
C GLN A 699 42.76 4.58 15.79
N HIS A 700 41.75 5.45 15.96
CA HIS A 700 40.80 5.32 17.07
C HIS A 700 39.83 4.15 16.89
N ILE A 701 39.43 3.84 15.65
CA ILE A 701 38.56 2.69 15.35
C ILE A 701 39.32 1.37 15.55
N GLU A 702 40.60 1.29 15.16
CA GLU A 702 41.49 0.15 15.43
C GLU A 702 41.64 -0.07 16.94
N LYS A 703 41.92 1.00 17.71
CA LYS A 703 41.94 0.93 19.18
C LYS A 703 40.62 0.44 19.75
N ALA A 704 39.47 0.83 19.20
CA ALA A 704 38.19 0.31 19.66
C ALA A 704 38.10 -1.22 19.47
N VAL A 705 38.57 -1.74 18.33
CA VAL A 705 38.63 -3.20 18.07
C VAL A 705 39.61 -3.90 19.02
N GLU A 706 40.80 -3.35 19.22
CA GLU A 706 41.83 -3.89 20.13
C GLU A 706 41.30 -4.01 21.57
N HIS A 707 40.51 -3.04 22.02
CA HIS A 707 39.89 -3.06 23.35
C HIS A 707 38.52 -3.76 23.38
N GLY A 708 38.20 -4.60 22.38
CA GLY A 708 37.07 -5.53 22.40
C GLY A 708 35.77 -5.04 21.76
N TYR A 709 35.72 -3.83 21.18
CA TYR A 709 34.55 -3.35 20.44
C TYR A 709 34.57 -3.83 18.98
N LEU A 710 34.24 -5.10 18.78
CA LEU A 710 34.26 -5.76 17.46
C LEU A 710 33.33 -5.08 16.42
N GLY A 711 32.29 -4.37 16.86
CA GLY A 711 31.42 -3.58 15.97
C GLY A 711 32.18 -2.50 15.17
N ALA A 712 33.34 -2.03 15.68
CA ALA A 712 34.20 -1.11 14.94
C ALA A 712 34.77 -1.70 13.64
N LYS A 713 34.86 -3.04 13.51
CA LYS A 713 35.28 -3.70 12.26
C LYS A 713 34.37 -3.36 11.08
N VAL A 714 33.10 -2.99 11.32
CA VAL A 714 32.20 -2.46 10.28
C VAL A 714 32.83 -1.27 9.56
N ALA A 715 33.33 -0.31 10.33
CA ALA A 715 33.92 0.93 9.81
C ALA A 715 35.27 0.67 9.12
N LEU A 716 36.09 -0.25 9.64
CA LEU A 716 37.32 -0.70 8.98
C LEU A 716 37.02 -1.37 7.63
N GLY A 717 35.97 -2.21 7.57
CA GLY A 717 35.51 -2.80 6.31
C GLY A 717 35.03 -1.75 5.31
N TYR A 718 34.29 -0.73 5.74
CA TYR A 718 33.91 0.39 4.86
C TYR A 718 35.12 1.19 4.36
N HIS A 719 36.13 1.42 5.21
CA HIS A 719 37.39 2.04 4.79
C HIS A 719 38.10 1.20 3.71
N ALA A 720 38.21 -0.11 3.94
CA ALA A 720 38.81 -1.02 2.96
C ALA A 720 38.01 -1.06 1.65
N TYR A 721 36.67 -1.00 1.71
CA TYR A 721 35.79 -1.06 0.55
C TYR A 721 35.83 0.23 -0.29
N GLU A 722 35.65 1.40 0.33
CA GLU A 722 35.53 2.69 -0.40
C GLU A 722 36.89 3.31 -0.73
N ILE A 723 37.81 3.33 0.24
CA ILE A 723 39.07 4.08 0.14
C ILE A 723 40.18 3.19 -0.43
N GLU A 724 40.42 2.03 0.18
CA GLU A 724 41.47 1.11 -0.29
C GLU A 724 41.04 0.34 -1.55
N ARG A 725 39.73 0.30 -1.85
CA ARG A 725 39.11 -0.54 -2.90
C ARG A 725 39.52 -2.02 -2.81
N ASN A 726 39.80 -2.48 -1.60
CA ASN A 726 40.18 -3.86 -1.29
C ASN A 726 38.95 -4.63 -0.79
N TYR A 727 38.17 -5.13 -1.75
CA TYR A 727 36.91 -5.84 -1.51
C TYR A 727 37.08 -7.12 -0.67
N THR A 728 38.18 -7.84 -0.86
CA THR A 728 38.47 -9.06 -0.09
C THR A 728 38.76 -8.75 1.38
N LYS A 729 39.55 -7.71 1.65
CA LYS A 729 39.86 -7.27 3.01
C LYS A 729 38.60 -6.73 3.71
N ALA A 730 37.77 -5.96 2.99
CA ALA A 730 36.50 -5.48 3.51
C ALA A 730 35.56 -6.63 3.92
N ALA A 731 35.41 -7.62 3.03
CA ALA A 731 34.58 -8.79 3.32
C ALA A 731 35.14 -9.64 4.47
N GLN A 732 36.46 -9.76 4.61
CA GLN A 732 37.09 -10.43 5.76
C GLN A 732 36.75 -9.73 7.07
N TYR A 733 36.89 -8.40 7.17
CA TYR A 733 36.51 -7.66 8.37
C TYR A 733 35.04 -7.86 8.75
N TRP A 734 34.13 -7.79 7.77
CA TRP A 734 32.71 -8.00 8.03
C TRP A 734 32.38 -9.46 8.36
N LYS A 735 33.07 -10.43 7.75
CA LYS A 735 32.93 -11.85 8.05
C LYS A 735 33.38 -12.17 9.47
N GLU A 736 34.58 -11.73 9.87
CA GLU A 736 35.08 -11.93 11.23
C GLU A 736 34.17 -11.30 12.28
N CYS A 737 33.69 -10.08 12.02
CA CYS A 737 32.69 -9.44 12.86
C CYS A 737 31.42 -10.30 12.98
N PHE A 738 30.85 -10.71 11.84
CA PHE A 738 29.62 -11.49 11.82
C PHE A 738 29.75 -12.85 12.50
N ASP A 739 30.85 -13.56 12.26
CA ASP A 739 31.11 -14.89 12.83
C ASP A 739 31.26 -14.83 14.36
N GLN A 740 31.80 -13.73 14.89
CA GLN A 740 32.02 -13.56 16.34
C GLN A 740 30.83 -12.94 17.08
N THR A 741 30.16 -11.95 16.49
CA THR A 741 29.14 -11.15 17.20
C THR A 741 27.73 -11.35 16.67
N ARG A 742 27.60 -11.92 15.47
CA ARG A 742 26.32 -11.95 14.72
C ARG A 742 25.72 -10.56 14.52
N ASP A 743 26.56 -9.52 14.37
CA ASP A 743 26.12 -8.14 14.16
C ASP A 743 25.37 -7.96 12.82
N ALA A 744 24.26 -7.22 12.88
CA ALA A 744 23.36 -7.02 11.76
C ALA A 744 23.95 -6.12 10.64
N ASN A 745 24.82 -5.17 10.97
CA ASN A 745 25.49 -4.33 9.97
C ASN A 745 26.56 -5.11 9.21
N CYS A 746 27.30 -5.98 9.92
CA CYS A 746 28.26 -6.90 9.30
C CYS A 746 27.56 -7.85 8.33
N ALA A 747 26.42 -8.44 8.74
CA ALA A 747 25.58 -9.24 7.86
C ALA A 747 25.10 -8.45 6.63
N HIS A 748 24.57 -7.24 6.81
CA HIS A 748 24.10 -6.40 5.69
C HIS A 748 25.19 -6.20 4.64
N ASN A 749 26.39 -5.80 5.08
CA ASN A 749 27.50 -5.53 4.17
C ASN A 749 27.94 -6.80 3.42
N LEU A 750 27.97 -7.96 4.09
CA LEU A 750 28.20 -9.24 3.41
C LEU A 750 27.12 -9.52 2.37
N GLY A 751 25.85 -9.26 2.67
CA GLY A 751 24.74 -9.36 1.71
C GLY A 751 24.98 -8.49 0.46
N VAL A 752 25.49 -7.27 0.63
CA VAL A 752 25.88 -6.37 -0.47
C VAL A 752 27.01 -6.96 -1.30
N MET A 753 28.01 -7.57 -0.67
CA MET A 753 29.13 -8.20 -1.37
C MET A 753 28.69 -9.37 -2.25
N TRP A 754 27.81 -10.24 -1.73
CA TRP A 754 27.23 -11.36 -2.50
C TRP A 754 26.31 -10.89 -3.62
N ALA A 755 25.45 -9.90 -3.35
CA ALA A 755 24.53 -9.34 -4.34
C ALA A 755 25.23 -8.60 -5.48
N SER A 756 26.44 -8.10 -5.25
CA SER A 756 27.25 -7.42 -6.27
C SER A 756 28.28 -8.32 -6.94
N GLY A 757 28.47 -9.57 -6.47
CA GLY A 757 29.49 -10.48 -6.98
C GLY A 757 30.93 -9.99 -6.75
N ARG A 758 31.15 -9.06 -5.81
CA ARG A 758 32.48 -8.49 -5.53
C ARG A 758 33.32 -9.37 -4.61
N TYR A 759 32.69 -10.31 -3.91
CA TYR A 759 33.35 -11.27 -3.04
C TYR A 759 32.53 -12.56 -2.94
N PRO A 760 33.14 -13.74 -3.06
CA PRO A 760 34.57 -13.98 -3.35
C PRO A 760 34.99 -13.51 -4.75
N PRO A 761 36.27 -13.18 -4.98
CA PRO A 761 36.75 -12.70 -6.28
C PRO A 761 36.54 -13.77 -7.36
N ASN A 762 36.20 -13.34 -8.58
CA ASN A 762 35.91 -14.18 -9.75
C ASN A 762 34.65 -15.06 -9.65
N TYR A 763 33.73 -14.76 -8.73
CA TYR A 763 32.47 -15.48 -8.58
C TYR A 763 31.29 -14.70 -9.20
N VAL A 764 30.24 -15.40 -9.63
CA VAL A 764 29.00 -14.81 -10.16
C VAL A 764 28.13 -14.30 -9.00
N VAL A 765 27.31 -13.26 -9.24
CA VAL A 765 26.31 -12.76 -8.29
C VAL A 765 25.50 -13.92 -7.69
N ASP A 766 25.47 -14.03 -6.35
CA ASP A 766 24.70 -15.03 -5.62
C ASP A 766 23.60 -14.38 -4.79
N HIS A 767 22.41 -14.31 -5.40
CA HIS A 767 21.22 -13.75 -4.74
C HIS A 767 20.73 -14.62 -3.57
N ALA A 768 21.06 -15.91 -3.54
CA ALA A 768 20.62 -16.80 -2.45
C ALA A 768 21.41 -16.54 -1.17
N GLN A 769 22.73 -16.46 -1.28
CA GLN A 769 23.59 -16.07 -0.15
C GLN A 769 23.27 -14.64 0.30
N ALA A 770 23.14 -13.69 -0.64
CA ALA A 770 22.77 -12.32 -0.31
C ALA A 770 21.45 -12.26 0.50
N TRP A 771 20.43 -13.00 0.06
CA TRP A 771 19.15 -13.09 0.75
C TRP A 771 19.26 -13.60 2.19
N GLN A 772 20.10 -14.60 2.46
CA GLN A 772 20.30 -15.12 3.82
C GLN A 772 20.87 -14.06 4.75
N TYR A 773 21.93 -13.36 4.32
CA TYR A 773 22.54 -12.28 5.08
C TYR A 773 21.60 -11.08 5.27
N TYR A 774 20.89 -10.66 4.22
CA TYR A 774 19.90 -9.58 4.33
C TYR A 774 18.75 -9.95 5.26
N SER A 775 18.23 -11.17 5.18
CA SER A 775 17.14 -11.65 6.03
C SER A 775 17.56 -11.67 7.51
N PHE A 776 18.76 -12.17 7.79
CA PHE A 776 19.32 -12.14 9.14
C PHE A 776 19.44 -10.69 9.65
N ALA A 777 20.05 -9.81 8.85
CA ALA A 777 20.27 -8.42 9.21
C ALA A 777 18.94 -7.67 9.46
N ALA A 778 17.92 -7.91 8.64
CA ALA A 778 16.60 -7.30 8.77
C ALA A 778 15.89 -7.72 10.08
N GLN A 779 15.96 -9.01 10.42
CA GLN A 779 15.41 -9.56 11.67
C GLN A 779 16.09 -8.97 12.91
N HIS A 780 17.37 -8.58 12.80
CA HIS A 780 18.15 -7.98 13.88
C HIS A 780 18.23 -6.45 13.80
N GLY A 781 17.28 -5.81 13.10
CA GLY A 781 17.09 -4.36 13.18
C GLY A 781 17.89 -3.52 12.19
N GLN A 782 18.65 -4.11 11.26
CA GLN A 782 19.38 -3.33 10.25
C GLN A 782 18.41 -2.78 9.20
N ILE A 783 18.39 -1.47 9.08
CA ILE A 783 17.34 -0.72 8.37
C ILE A 783 17.43 -0.87 6.85
N ASP A 784 18.63 -0.77 6.24
CA ASP A 784 18.79 -0.98 4.80
C ASP A 784 18.40 -2.39 4.37
N SER A 785 18.74 -3.41 5.14
CA SER A 785 18.36 -4.80 4.94
C SER A 785 16.86 -4.97 5.03
N ARG A 786 16.16 -4.31 5.95
CA ARG A 786 14.68 -4.33 5.95
C ARG A 786 14.12 -3.79 4.64
N VAL A 787 14.65 -2.68 4.13
CA VAL A 787 14.25 -2.10 2.84
C VAL A 787 14.55 -3.05 1.67
N VAL A 788 15.74 -3.64 1.65
CA VAL A 788 16.16 -4.60 0.60
C VAL A 788 15.32 -5.87 0.65
N VAL A 789 15.13 -6.46 1.83
CA VAL A 789 14.27 -7.63 2.04
C VAL A 789 12.84 -7.34 1.60
N ALA A 790 12.32 -6.14 1.88
CA ALA A 790 11.02 -5.73 1.37
C ALA A 790 10.96 -5.74 -0.15
N GLN A 791 11.99 -5.22 -0.83
CA GLN A 791 12.08 -5.21 -2.29
C GLN A 791 12.15 -6.62 -2.89
N TYR A 792 12.94 -7.52 -2.29
CA TYR A 792 13.00 -8.93 -2.68
C TYR A 792 11.63 -9.61 -2.53
N ASN A 793 10.91 -9.36 -1.43
CA ASN A 793 9.56 -9.88 -1.22
C ASN A 793 8.52 -9.28 -2.18
N ALA A 794 8.64 -7.99 -2.54
CA ALA A 794 7.71 -7.31 -3.45
C ALA A 794 7.84 -7.80 -4.90
N ARG A 795 9.09 -8.03 -5.34
CA ARG A 795 9.42 -8.48 -6.69
C ARG A 795 9.33 -10.00 -6.84
N GLY A 796 9.87 -10.75 -5.87
CA GLY A 796 10.18 -12.17 -6.01
C GLY A 796 11.37 -12.42 -6.95
N GLY A 797 11.63 -13.69 -7.26
CA GLY A 797 12.70 -14.15 -8.15
C GLY A 797 13.63 -15.14 -7.44
N HIS A 798 14.29 -16.05 -8.16
CA HIS A 798 15.05 -17.14 -7.52
C HIS A 798 16.16 -16.62 -6.59
N PRO A 799 16.21 -17.04 -5.30
CA PRO A 799 15.40 -18.09 -4.65
C PRO A 799 14.16 -17.58 -3.85
N VAL A 800 13.87 -16.28 -3.87
CA VAL A 800 12.81 -15.65 -3.09
C VAL A 800 11.44 -15.77 -3.78
N ILE A 801 10.49 -16.38 -3.09
CA ILE A 801 9.08 -16.37 -3.50
C ILE A 801 8.48 -15.01 -3.12
N ARG A 802 7.80 -14.37 -4.07
CA ARG A 802 7.12 -13.08 -3.85
C ARG A 802 6.12 -13.18 -2.69
N ASN A 803 6.21 -12.28 -1.72
CA ASN A 803 5.30 -12.17 -0.60
C ASN A 803 4.98 -10.70 -0.28
N PRO A 804 3.88 -10.15 -0.84
CA PRO A 804 3.46 -8.76 -0.61
C PRO A 804 3.27 -8.38 0.84
N SER A 805 2.73 -9.30 1.66
CA SER A 805 2.47 -9.03 3.07
C SER A 805 3.77 -8.79 3.85
N LEU A 806 4.80 -9.60 3.59
CA LEU A 806 6.12 -9.42 4.19
C LEU A 806 6.83 -8.18 3.60
N ALA A 807 6.65 -7.89 2.31
CA ALA A 807 7.16 -6.67 1.72
C ALA A 807 6.62 -5.43 2.44
N ALA A 808 5.30 -5.33 2.59
CA ALA A 808 4.65 -4.25 3.30
C ALA A 808 5.08 -4.20 4.77
N PHE A 809 5.17 -5.35 5.45
CA PHE A 809 5.62 -5.43 6.85
C PHE A 809 7.03 -4.85 7.03
N TRP A 810 8.01 -5.28 6.23
CA TRP A 810 9.39 -4.81 6.38
C TRP A 810 9.54 -3.32 6.07
N SER A 811 8.88 -2.82 5.01
CA SER A 811 8.87 -1.38 4.71
C SER A 811 8.15 -0.57 5.79
N ARG A 812 7.05 -1.09 6.35
CA ARG A 812 6.31 -0.44 7.45
C ARG A 812 7.19 -0.22 8.67
N ASN A 813 7.91 -1.25 9.11
CA ASN A 813 8.82 -1.14 10.26
C ASN A 813 9.83 0.01 10.13
N VAL A 814 10.34 0.25 8.91
CA VAL A 814 11.27 1.37 8.65
C VAL A 814 10.54 2.71 8.54
N ALA A 815 9.34 2.72 7.95
CA ALA A 815 8.52 3.91 7.81
C ALA A 815 8.08 4.48 9.18
N GLU A 816 7.67 3.61 10.11
CA GLU A 816 7.24 3.99 11.46
C GLU A 816 8.37 4.63 12.30
N GLU A 817 9.63 4.27 12.03
CA GLU A 817 10.83 4.82 12.70
C GLU A 817 11.21 6.24 12.21
N SER A 818 10.42 6.85 11.32
CA SER A 818 10.72 8.18 10.73
C SER A 818 10.79 9.31 11.76
N SER A 819 11.58 10.34 11.44
CA SER A 819 11.66 11.58 12.22
C SER A 819 10.32 12.34 12.28
N SER A 820 9.49 12.25 11.24
CA SER A 820 8.17 12.88 11.20
C SER A 820 7.21 12.30 12.24
N VAL A 821 7.22 10.98 12.41
CA VAL A 821 6.43 10.30 13.44
C VAL A 821 7.02 10.63 14.82
N GLY A 822 8.35 10.55 14.96
CA GLY A 822 9.04 10.90 16.20
C GLY A 822 8.76 12.32 16.68
N SER A 823 8.70 13.30 15.77
CA SER A 823 8.38 14.70 16.10
C SER A 823 6.95 14.88 16.64
N ILE A 824 5.97 14.14 16.12
CA ILE A 824 4.57 14.22 16.60
C ILE A 824 4.46 13.58 17.97
N VAL A 825 5.01 12.36 18.13
CA VAL A 825 5.02 11.65 19.41
C VAL A 825 5.78 12.46 20.48
N ARG A 826 6.88 13.11 20.09
CA ARG A 826 7.64 14.02 20.96
C ARG A 826 6.79 15.14 21.50
N ARG A 827 6.15 15.90 20.60
CA ARG A 827 5.28 17.03 20.97
C ARG A 827 4.12 16.56 21.85
N ALA A 828 3.57 15.39 21.57
CA ALA A 828 2.51 14.80 22.39
C ALA A 828 3.00 14.52 23.83
N LEU A 829 4.18 13.92 23.98
CA LEU A 829 4.77 13.58 25.26
C LEU A 829 5.22 14.81 26.06
N GLU A 830 5.82 15.80 25.40
CA GLU A 830 6.18 17.08 26.03
C GLU A 830 4.94 17.83 26.52
N ALA A 831 3.89 17.89 25.69
CA ALA A 831 2.61 18.48 26.10
C ALA A 831 1.98 17.73 27.29
N TYR A 832 2.10 16.40 27.34
CA TYR A 832 1.65 15.59 28.48
C TYR A 832 2.38 15.98 29.76
N GLN A 833 3.71 16.08 29.73
CA GLN A 833 4.52 16.43 30.90
C GLN A 833 4.28 17.86 31.37
N ASP A 834 4.05 18.78 30.43
CA ASP A 834 3.66 20.17 30.72
C ASP A 834 2.20 20.31 31.20
N ARG A 835 1.46 19.19 31.35
CA ARG A 835 0.03 19.15 31.73
C ARG A 835 -0.91 19.83 30.73
N ARG A 836 -0.46 20.00 29.48
CA ARG A 836 -1.25 20.48 28.34
C ARG A 836 -2.00 19.32 27.68
N TRP A 837 -2.95 18.76 28.39
CA TRP A 837 -3.60 17.49 28.02
C TRP A 837 -4.32 17.52 26.67
N HIS A 838 -5.01 18.61 26.32
CA HIS A 838 -5.71 18.76 25.03
C HIS A 838 -4.72 18.74 23.85
N SER A 839 -3.61 19.49 23.95
CA SER A 839 -2.54 19.49 22.96
C SER A 839 -1.92 18.10 22.81
N SER A 840 -1.63 17.44 23.94
CA SER A 840 -1.11 16.07 23.96
C SER A 840 -2.07 15.10 23.24
N PHE A 841 -3.36 15.21 23.53
CA PHE A 841 -4.40 14.40 22.91
C PHE A 841 -4.45 14.61 21.38
N VAL A 842 -4.44 15.85 20.89
CA VAL A 842 -4.44 16.12 19.44
C VAL A 842 -3.24 15.49 18.73
N PHE A 843 -2.03 15.59 19.30
CA PHE A 843 -0.84 15.00 18.69
C PHE A 843 -0.85 13.47 18.74
N TYR A 844 -1.31 12.85 19.82
CA TYR A 844 -1.51 11.39 19.84
C TYR A 844 -2.60 10.94 18.87
N MET A 845 -3.66 11.74 18.67
CA MET A 845 -4.68 11.50 17.65
C MET A 845 -4.11 11.62 16.23
N GLN A 846 -3.16 12.52 16.00
CA GLN A 846 -2.46 12.60 14.72
C GLN A 846 -1.57 11.35 14.49
N ALA A 847 -0.89 10.85 15.52
CA ALA A 847 -0.17 9.58 15.45
C ALA A 847 -1.12 8.38 15.23
N ALA A 848 -2.30 8.39 15.86
CA ALA A 848 -3.35 7.40 15.65
C ALA A 848 -3.90 7.44 14.22
N LEU A 849 -4.12 8.62 13.63
CA LEU A 849 -4.51 8.77 12.23
C LEU A 849 -3.47 8.13 11.29
N ALA A 850 -2.19 8.33 11.62
CA ALA A 850 -1.06 7.77 10.90
C ALA A 850 -1.00 6.24 10.97
N GLY A 851 -1.75 5.61 11.89
CA GLY A 851 -1.77 4.16 12.09
C GLY A 851 -0.75 3.64 13.11
N ILE A 852 -0.10 4.54 13.86
CA ILE A 852 0.85 4.19 14.91
C ILE A 852 0.08 3.65 16.12
N GLU A 853 0.40 2.42 16.53
CA GLU A 853 -0.21 1.75 17.68
C GLU A 853 -0.16 2.62 18.95
N LEU A 854 0.99 3.26 19.21
CA LEU A 854 1.18 4.09 20.39
C LEU A 854 0.23 5.29 20.41
N GLY A 855 -0.07 5.83 19.24
CA GLY A 855 -1.03 6.91 19.08
C GLY A 855 -2.43 6.48 19.53
N TYR A 856 -2.90 5.31 19.08
CA TYR A 856 -4.18 4.76 19.52
C TYR A 856 -4.22 4.50 21.03
N PHE A 857 -3.17 3.91 21.58
CA PHE A 857 -3.09 3.59 23.00
C PHE A 857 -3.10 4.86 23.86
N ASN A 858 -2.17 5.79 23.63
CA ASN A 858 -2.01 6.99 24.44
C ASN A 858 -3.18 7.97 24.26
N ALA A 859 -3.74 8.11 23.04
CA ALA A 859 -4.95 8.90 22.85
C ALA A 859 -6.15 8.25 23.55
N GLY A 860 -6.28 6.92 23.50
CA GLY A 860 -7.33 6.20 24.24
C GLY A 860 -7.22 6.36 25.74
N PHE A 861 -5.99 6.32 26.29
CA PHE A 861 -5.71 6.63 27.69
C PHE A 861 -6.10 8.06 28.05
N LEU A 862 -5.63 9.05 27.29
CA LEU A 862 -5.99 10.46 27.54
C LEU A 862 -7.49 10.73 27.40
N CYS A 863 -8.18 10.02 26.52
CA CYS A 863 -9.62 10.13 26.39
C CYS A 863 -10.36 9.64 27.65
N ASN A 864 -9.78 8.66 28.35
CA ASN A 864 -10.28 8.21 29.65
C ASN A 864 -10.05 9.25 30.75
N GLU A 865 -8.85 9.83 30.82
CA GLU A 865 -8.49 10.84 31.82
C GLU A 865 -9.28 12.15 31.63
N LEU A 866 -9.53 12.55 30.37
CA LEU A 866 -10.21 13.78 30.02
C LEU A 866 -11.74 13.64 29.93
N LYS A 867 -12.31 12.56 30.48
CA LYS A 867 -13.75 12.23 30.41
C LYS A 867 -14.69 13.38 30.79
N GLU A 868 -14.30 14.20 31.75
CA GLU A 868 -15.10 15.34 32.23
C GLU A 868 -14.95 16.59 31.34
N SER A 869 -13.78 16.79 30.73
CA SER A 869 -13.46 17.93 29.86
C SER A 869 -14.00 17.75 28.42
N LEU A 870 -13.96 16.52 27.88
CA LEU A 870 -14.25 16.23 26.47
C LEU A 870 -15.76 16.04 26.12
N SER A 871 -16.67 16.45 26.99
CA SER A 871 -18.15 16.34 26.83
C SER A 871 -18.69 14.88 26.72
N LYS A 872 -20.03 14.73 26.66
CA LYS A 872 -20.81 13.46 26.71
C LYS A 872 -20.41 12.35 25.70
N LYS A 873 -19.47 12.58 24.78
CA LYS A 873 -18.97 11.63 23.77
C LYS A 873 -17.70 10.85 24.17
N SER A 874 -17.19 11.01 25.40
CA SER A 874 -15.93 10.38 25.85
C SER A 874 -15.91 8.84 25.75
N ASN A 875 -17.05 8.17 25.96
CA ASN A 875 -17.12 6.70 25.86
C ASN A 875 -17.00 6.19 24.40
N ASP A 876 -17.50 6.96 23.42
CA ASP A 876 -17.42 6.59 22.00
C ASP A 876 -15.97 6.69 21.50
N CYS A 877 -15.21 7.62 22.06
CA CYS A 877 -13.79 7.80 21.78
C CYS A 877 -12.92 6.63 22.30
N ILE A 878 -13.24 6.08 23.47
CA ILE A 878 -12.56 4.87 24.00
C ILE A 878 -12.83 3.66 23.10
N GLU A 879 -14.10 3.44 22.73
CA GLU A 879 -14.47 2.35 21.80
C GLU A 879 -13.69 2.49 20.49
N GLU A 880 -13.69 3.67 19.89
CA GLU A 880 -13.06 3.87 18.59
C GLU A 880 -11.54 3.67 18.65
N LEU A 881 -10.86 4.28 19.62
CA LEU A 881 -9.40 4.27 19.68
C LEU A 881 -8.85 2.94 20.18
N LEU A 882 -9.39 2.40 21.26
CA LEU A 882 -8.87 1.17 21.84
C LEU A 882 -9.27 -0.07 21.02
N ASN A 883 -10.44 -0.11 20.37
CA ASN A 883 -10.71 -1.21 19.42
C ASN A 883 -9.78 -1.16 18.21
N ARG A 884 -9.46 0.03 17.70
CA ARG A 884 -8.47 0.17 16.61
C ARG A 884 -7.08 -0.25 17.06
N TYR A 885 -6.69 0.10 18.28
CA TYR A 885 -5.48 -0.43 18.89
C TYR A 885 -5.48 -1.97 18.89
N LEU A 886 -6.56 -2.61 19.37
CA LEU A 886 -6.67 -4.08 19.37
C LEU A 886 -6.59 -4.67 17.96
N MET A 887 -7.18 -4.02 16.95
CA MET A 887 -7.09 -4.46 15.55
C MET A 887 -5.66 -4.36 15.00
N VAL A 888 -5.00 -3.21 15.20
CA VAL A 888 -3.62 -2.97 14.74
C VAL A 888 -2.63 -3.91 15.42
N HIS A 889 -2.87 -4.23 16.70
CA HIS A 889 -2.02 -5.09 17.52
C HIS A 889 -2.40 -6.57 17.50
N SER A 890 -3.48 -6.95 16.82
CA SER A 890 -3.98 -8.34 16.74
C SER A 890 -2.96 -9.35 16.17
N GLN A 891 -1.92 -8.85 15.50
CA GLN A 891 -0.82 -9.66 14.95
C GLN A 891 0.30 -9.95 15.97
N ASN A 892 0.28 -9.33 17.15
CA ASN A 892 1.26 -9.51 18.21
C ASN A 892 0.71 -10.40 19.34
N LEU A 893 1.57 -11.27 19.89
CA LEU A 893 1.19 -12.25 20.93
C LEU A 893 0.92 -11.64 22.32
N GLN A 894 1.27 -10.37 22.56
CA GLN A 894 1.07 -9.71 23.86
C GLN A 894 0.44 -8.32 23.69
N ILE A 895 -0.88 -8.26 23.85
CA ILE A 895 -1.66 -7.02 23.90
C ILE A 895 -1.54 -6.42 25.31
N ASP A 896 -1.38 -5.11 25.41
CA ASP A 896 -1.38 -4.41 26.71
C ASP A 896 -2.67 -4.64 27.53
N SER A 897 -2.51 -4.99 28.81
CA SER A 897 -3.61 -5.28 29.73
C SER A 897 -4.58 -4.11 29.91
N TYR A 898 -4.07 -2.87 29.97
CA TYR A 898 -4.91 -1.69 30.20
C TYR A 898 -5.93 -1.51 29.08
N ALA A 899 -5.50 -1.71 27.83
CA ALA A 899 -6.38 -1.58 26.68
C ALA A 899 -7.42 -2.71 26.62
N LEU A 900 -7.02 -3.96 26.89
CA LEU A 900 -7.96 -5.09 26.94
C LEU A 900 -9.05 -4.88 27.99
N LEU A 901 -8.66 -4.44 29.19
CA LEU A 901 -9.58 -4.17 30.29
C LEU A 901 -10.62 -3.10 29.90
N ASN A 902 -10.17 -1.93 29.44
CA ASN A 902 -11.07 -0.82 29.14
C ASN A 902 -12.06 -1.14 28.00
N VAL A 903 -11.61 -1.88 26.96
CA VAL A 903 -12.51 -2.33 25.89
C VAL A 903 -13.50 -3.37 26.41
N ALA A 904 -13.07 -4.30 27.26
CA ALA A 904 -13.95 -5.30 27.85
C ALA A 904 -15.02 -4.65 28.74
N GLU A 905 -14.65 -3.67 29.57
CA GLU A 905 -15.58 -2.90 30.39
C GLU A 905 -16.57 -2.11 29.54
N TYR A 906 -16.12 -1.53 28.43
CA TYR A 906 -17.01 -0.86 27.48
C TYR A 906 -18.08 -1.82 26.93
N TYR A 907 -17.69 -3.02 26.49
CA TYR A 907 -18.64 -4.03 26.02
C TYR A 907 -19.58 -4.50 27.12
N GLN A 908 -19.08 -4.72 28.34
CA GLN A 908 -19.87 -5.18 29.48
C GLN A 908 -20.92 -4.13 29.90
N TRP A 909 -20.50 -2.88 30.14
CA TRP A 909 -21.35 -1.88 30.79
C TRP A 909 -22.16 -1.04 29.79
N LYS A 910 -21.58 -0.68 28.64
CA LYS A 910 -22.23 0.21 27.66
C LYS A 910 -23.01 -0.58 26.61
N LYS A 911 -22.36 -1.52 25.93
CA LYS A 911 -23.02 -2.33 24.87
C LYS A 911 -23.86 -3.48 25.42
N ARG A 912 -23.65 -3.86 26.70
CA ARG A 912 -24.23 -5.06 27.32
C ARG A 912 -23.95 -6.34 26.51
N ASN A 913 -22.80 -6.40 25.83
CA ASN A 913 -22.35 -7.55 25.05
C ASN A 913 -21.34 -8.38 25.88
N PHE A 914 -21.88 -9.27 26.70
CA PHE A 914 -21.07 -10.11 27.59
C PHE A 914 -20.18 -11.10 26.84
N ALA A 915 -20.58 -11.56 25.64
CA ALA A 915 -19.81 -12.54 24.89
C ALA A 915 -18.44 -11.99 24.46
N GLU A 916 -18.40 -10.76 23.94
CA GLU A 916 -17.14 -10.10 23.59
C GLU A 916 -16.34 -9.69 24.83
N ALA A 917 -17.00 -9.18 25.88
CA ALA A 917 -16.34 -8.86 27.14
C ALA A 917 -15.63 -10.09 27.76
N ILE A 918 -16.31 -11.25 27.80
CA ILE A 918 -15.74 -12.51 28.31
C ILE A 918 -14.49 -12.91 27.52
N LYS A 919 -14.51 -12.84 26.18
CA LYS A 919 -13.33 -13.17 25.35
C LYS A 919 -12.14 -12.30 25.71
N LEU A 920 -12.36 -10.99 25.89
CA LEU A 920 -11.31 -10.04 26.23
C LEU A 920 -10.78 -10.26 27.66
N TYR A 921 -11.65 -10.54 28.64
CA TYR A 921 -11.21 -10.87 30.01
C TYR A 921 -10.44 -12.19 30.10
N VAL A 922 -10.79 -13.20 29.29
CA VAL A 922 -10.00 -14.43 29.17
C VAL A 922 -8.62 -14.14 28.59
N GLN A 923 -8.54 -13.31 27.56
CA GLN A 923 -7.26 -12.90 26.99
C GLN A 923 -6.42 -12.10 27.99
N LEU A 924 -7.04 -11.21 28.76
CA LEU A 924 -6.41 -10.45 29.83
C LEU A 924 -5.82 -11.39 30.90
N TYR A 925 -6.58 -12.40 31.32
CA TYR A 925 -6.08 -13.43 32.23
C TYR A 925 -4.89 -14.21 31.65
N ARG A 926 -4.94 -14.57 30.37
CA ARG A 926 -3.84 -15.27 29.66
C ARG A 926 -2.57 -14.42 29.56
N ASN A 927 -2.69 -13.09 29.58
CA ASN A 927 -1.55 -12.18 29.66
C ASN A 927 -0.94 -12.10 31.08
N GLY A 928 -1.47 -12.87 32.05
CA GLY A 928 -1.01 -12.88 33.43
C GLY A 928 -1.61 -11.76 34.28
N ASP A 929 -2.78 -11.22 33.91
CA ASP A 929 -3.45 -10.17 34.67
C ASP A 929 -4.67 -10.72 35.42
N ALA A 930 -4.63 -10.65 36.75
CA ALA A 930 -5.65 -11.21 37.63
C ALA A 930 -7.01 -10.47 37.54
N GLN A 931 -7.02 -9.23 37.03
CA GLN A 931 -8.26 -8.48 36.81
C GLN A 931 -9.19 -9.19 35.83
N GLY A 932 -8.66 -9.91 34.84
CA GLY A 932 -9.48 -10.71 33.92
C GLY A 932 -10.35 -11.72 34.67
N LEU A 933 -9.78 -12.39 35.67
CA LEU A 933 -10.53 -13.37 36.48
C LEU A 933 -11.53 -12.70 37.42
N TYR A 934 -11.16 -11.54 37.99
CA TYR A 934 -12.07 -10.72 38.81
C TYR A 934 -13.32 -10.31 38.03
N HIS A 935 -13.16 -9.78 36.81
CA HIS A 935 -14.30 -9.34 36.00
C HIS A 935 -15.15 -10.49 35.45
N LEU A 936 -14.55 -11.66 35.14
CA LEU A 936 -15.32 -12.87 34.84
C LEU A 936 -16.20 -13.28 36.04
N ALA A 937 -15.66 -13.25 37.26
CA ALA A 937 -16.43 -13.50 38.46
C ALA A 937 -17.53 -12.43 38.67
N GLN A 938 -17.24 -11.16 38.38
CA GLN A 938 -18.21 -10.08 38.47
C GLN A 938 -19.38 -10.25 37.48
N ILE A 939 -19.12 -10.71 36.26
CA ILE A 939 -20.19 -11.05 35.29
C ILE A 939 -21.05 -12.20 35.84
N GLU A 940 -20.42 -13.26 36.32
CA GLU A 940 -21.10 -14.42 36.92
C GLU A 940 -21.89 -14.03 38.18
N GLU A 941 -21.48 -12.98 38.92
CA GLU A 941 -22.15 -12.45 40.10
C GLU A 941 -23.32 -11.50 39.78
N THR A 942 -23.20 -10.69 38.74
CA THR A 942 -24.20 -9.66 38.39
C THR A 942 -25.28 -10.15 37.42
N ASN A 943 -24.98 -11.13 36.56
CA ASN A 943 -25.91 -11.60 35.54
C ASN A 943 -26.56 -12.94 35.93
N SER A 944 -27.78 -12.89 36.49
CA SER A 944 -28.51 -14.10 36.93
C SER A 944 -29.02 -14.97 35.77
N ASN A 945 -29.13 -14.41 34.56
CA ASN A 945 -29.81 -15.07 33.44
C ASN A 945 -28.85 -15.72 32.44
N ASN A 946 -27.55 -15.39 32.49
CA ASN A 946 -26.51 -15.98 31.65
C ASN A 946 -25.33 -16.41 32.52
N THR A 947 -25.24 -17.71 32.81
CA THR A 947 -24.06 -18.30 33.44
C THR A 947 -22.92 -18.39 32.44
N ILE A 948 -21.69 -18.14 32.90
CA ILE A 948 -20.50 -18.28 32.06
C ILE A 948 -20.31 -19.77 31.71
N PRO A 949 -20.17 -20.13 30.42
CA PRO A 949 -20.01 -21.52 30.01
C PRO A 949 -18.81 -22.21 30.68
N SER A 950 -18.96 -23.49 31.04
CA SER A 950 -17.86 -24.29 31.64
C SER A 950 -16.60 -24.31 30.79
N SER A 951 -16.72 -24.22 29.46
CA SER A 951 -15.58 -24.14 28.54
C SER A 951 -14.69 -22.92 28.77
N VAL A 952 -15.26 -21.78 29.18
CA VAL A 952 -14.53 -20.55 29.49
C VAL A 952 -13.69 -20.73 30.75
N TRP A 953 -14.26 -21.35 31.79
CA TRP A 953 -13.55 -21.63 33.03
C TRP A 953 -12.36 -22.58 32.80
N VAL A 954 -12.53 -23.58 31.94
CA VAL A 954 -11.42 -24.46 31.53
C VAL A 954 -10.31 -23.70 30.80
N GLN A 955 -10.65 -22.71 29.96
CA GLN A 955 -9.66 -21.88 29.24
C GLN A 955 -8.80 -21.02 30.17
N VAL A 956 -9.31 -20.69 31.37
CA VAL A 956 -8.57 -19.96 32.42
C VAL A 956 -8.04 -20.91 33.51
N GLY A 957 -7.99 -22.21 33.25
CA GLY A 957 -7.38 -23.20 34.15
C GLY A 957 -8.22 -23.57 35.37
N ILE A 958 -9.52 -23.20 35.40
CA ILE A 958 -10.43 -23.50 36.52
C ILE A 958 -11.33 -24.67 36.15
N ARG A 959 -11.34 -25.70 37.00
CA ARG A 959 -12.26 -26.85 36.92
C ARG A 959 -13.04 -26.93 38.23
N PHE A 960 -14.37 -26.95 38.14
CA PHE A 960 -15.24 -27.08 39.30
C PHE A 960 -15.61 -28.55 39.53
N ASP A 961 -15.57 -28.99 40.78
CA ASP A 961 -16.13 -30.29 41.19
C ASP A 961 -17.67 -30.28 41.10
N GLU A 962 -18.29 -31.45 40.91
CA GLU A 962 -19.76 -31.60 40.80
C GLU A 962 -20.53 -30.94 41.98
N LYS A 963 -19.97 -31.01 43.19
CA LYS A 963 -20.56 -30.38 44.39
C LYS A 963 -20.48 -28.84 44.38
N ILE A 964 -19.50 -28.27 43.69
CA ILE A 964 -19.28 -26.81 43.57
C ILE A 964 -20.12 -26.24 42.42
N ILE A 965 -20.37 -27.04 41.37
CA ILE A 965 -21.16 -26.64 40.20
C ILE A 965 -22.58 -26.20 40.58
N ALA A 966 -23.22 -26.84 41.57
CA ALA A 966 -24.61 -26.54 41.92
C ALA A 966 -24.82 -25.18 42.61
N ASN A 967 -23.82 -24.65 43.33
CA ASN A 967 -23.97 -23.42 44.13
C ASN A 967 -23.13 -22.26 43.55
N ARG A 968 -23.84 -21.25 43.02
CA ARG A 968 -23.24 -20.03 42.44
C ARG A 968 -22.27 -19.33 43.39
N TYR A 969 -22.62 -19.20 44.67
CA TYR A 969 -21.76 -18.53 45.65
C TYR A 969 -20.48 -19.33 45.93
N ARG A 970 -20.55 -20.67 45.93
CA ARG A 970 -19.37 -21.53 46.08
C ARG A 970 -18.44 -21.44 44.86
N ARG A 971 -18.99 -21.36 43.63
CA ARG A 971 -18.20 -21.08 42.42
C ARG A 971 -17.48 -19.74 42.53
N LEU A 972 -18.21 -18.66 42.85
CA LEU A 972 -17.63 -17.32 42.99
C LEU A 972 -16.57 -17.25 44.09
N GLN A 973 -16.81 -17.91 45.23
CA GLN A 973 -15.84 -18.01 46.32
C GLN A 973 -14.53 -18.66 45.83
N PHE A 974 -14.63 -19.78 45.11
CA PHE A 974 -13.48 -20.47 44.55
C PHE A 974 -12.71 -19.60 43.54
N VAL A 975 -13.43 -18.91 42.65
CA VAL A 975 -12.81 -18.03 41.63
C VAL A 975 -12.12 -16.83 42.26
N TYR A 976 -12.75 -16.13 43.21
CA TYR A 976 -12.11 -14.99 43.90
C TYR A 976 -10.92 -15.42 44.77
N GLN A 977 -10.98 -16.62 45.37
CA GLN A 977 -9.83 -17.20 46.06
C GLN A 977 -8.65 -17.43 45.10
N HIS A 978 -8.91 -17.98 43.91
CA HIS A 978 -7.90 -18.15 42.87
C HIS A 978 -7.38 -16.80 42.36
N CYS A 979 -8.26 -15.81 42.17
CA CYS A 979 -7.84 -14.46 41.79
C CYS A 979 -6.83 -13.89 42.78
N ARG A 980 -7.12 -13.98 44.09
CA ARG A 980 -6.24 -13.47 45.15
C ARG A 980 -4.89 -14.19 45.20
N GLN A 981 -4.84 -15.48 44.86
CA GLN A 981 -3.65 -16.32 44.97
C GLN A 981 -2.70 -16.22 43.75
N LEU A 982 -3.10 -15.52 42.69
CA LEU A 982 -2.27 -15.29 41.51
C LEU A 982 -1.04 -14.45 41.86
N LYS A 983 0.14 -15.05 41.76
CA LYS A 983 1.43 -14.36 41.81
C LYS A 983 1.83 -13.95 40.39
N THR A 984 1.47 -12.74 39.99
CA THR A 984 1.82 -12.17 38.69
C THR A 984 2.59 -10.87 38.88
N ALA A 985 3.24 -10.36 37.84
CA ALA A 985 4.00 -9.11 37.90
C ALA A 985 3.16 -7.88 38.33
N LYS A 986 1.82 -7.98 38.26
CA LYS A 986 0.84 -6.97 38.68
C LYS A 986 -0.08 -7.46 39.83
N SER A 987 0.35 -8.46 40.61
CA SER A 987 -0.49 -9.08 41.65
C SER A 987 -0.98 -8.09 42.71
N ASP A 988 -0.23 -7.02 42.96
CA ASP A 988 -0.49 -6.10 44.07
C ASP A 988 -1.77 -5.28 43.86
N GLU A 989 -2.09 -4.89 42.62
CA GLU A 989 -3.30 -4.11 42.29
C GLU A 989 -4.58 -4.94 42.38
N SER A 990 -4.53 -6.24 42.07
CA SER A 990 -5.70 -7.12 42.06
C SER A 990 -5.93 -7.82 43.40
N TYR A 991 -4.93 -7.87 44.28
CA TYR A 991 -5.01 -8.56 45.56
C TYR A 991 -6.10 -7.99 46.47
N ILE A 992 -6.16 -6.66 46.63
CA ILE A 992 -7.14 -6.00 47.50
C ILE A 992 -8.57 -6.21 46.97
N PRO A 993 -8.90 -5.88 45.70
CA PRO A 993 -10.25 -6.12 45.16
C PRO A 993 -10.69 -7.58 45.25
N CYS A 994 -9.82 -8.53 44.89
CA CYS A 994 -10.17 -9.96 44.96
C CYS A 994 -10.32 -10.46 46.40
N THR A 995 -9.55 -9.93 47.36
CA THR A 995 -9.70 -10.25 48.78
C THR A 995 -11.02 -9.73 49.34
N LEU A 996 -11.38 -8.48 49.01
CA LEU A 996 -12.65 -7.89 49.45
C LEU A 996 -13.85 -8.60 48.83
N ALA A 997 -13.80 -8.95 47.55
CA ALA A 997 -14.86 -9.72 46.89
C ALA A 997 -14.98 -11.13 47.46
N TYR A 998 -13.87 -11.81 47.72
CA TYR A 998 -13.86 -13.11 48.40
C TYR A 998 -14.51 -13.03 49.79
N LEU A 999 -14.17 -12.00 50.57
CA LEU A 999 -14.74 -11.77 51.90
C LEU A 999 -16.25 -11.48 51.81
N ARG A 1000 -16.68 -10.63 50.87
CA ARG A 1000 -18.12 -10.36 50.60
C ARG A 1000 -18.89 -11.65 50.29
N ILE A 1001 -18.41 -12.44 49.33
CA ILE A 1001 -19.08 -13.70 48.95
C ILE A 1001 -19.08 -14.68 50.13
N SER A 1002 -18.00 -14.76 50.90
CA SER A 1002 -17.92 -15.61 52.09
C SER A 1002 -18.94 -15.21 53.16
N MET A 1003 -19.16 -13.91 53.36
CA MET A 1003 -20.22 -13.40 54.25
C MET A 1003 -21.62 -13.72 53.71
N LEU A 1004 -21.87 -13.61 52.41
CA LEU A 1004 -23.16 -13.96 51.80
C LEU A 1004 -23.49 -15.46 51.93
N ILE A 1005 -22.48 -16.34 51.83
CA ILE A 1005 -22.65 -17.77 52.08
C ILE A 1005 -23.06 -18.02 53.54
N LEU A 1006 -22.45 -17.31 54.49
CA LEU A 1006 -22.77 -17.42 55.91
C LEU A 1006 -24.17 -16.89 56.24
N LEU A 1007 -24.59 -15.78 55.61
CA LEU A 1007 -25.92 -15.18 55.78
C LEU A 1007 -27.05 -16.07 55.24
N ASN A 1008 -26.78 -16.88 54.21
CA ASN A 1008 -27.76 -17.80 53.63
C ASN A 1008 -27.83 -19.18 54.32
N GLU A 1009 -26.99 -19.44 55.33
CA GLU A 1009 -27.07 -20.65 56.19
C GLU A 1009 -27.47 -20.25 57.63
N PRO A 1010 -28.78 -20.32 57.99
CA PRO A 1010 -29.29 -19.76 59.26
C PRO A 1010 -28.67 -20.39 60.51
N SER A 1011 -28.19 -21.63 60.43
CA SER A 1011 -27.52 -22.34 61.54
C SER A 1011 -26.10 -21.84 61.83
N LYS A 1012 -25.42 -21.21 60.87
CA LYS A 1012 -24.04 -20.71 61.02
C LYS A 1012 -23.96 -19.23 61.33
N LEU A 1013 -24.98 -18.46 60.93
CA LEU A 1013 -25.07 -17.02 61.20
C LEU A 1013 -25.00 -16.70 62.70
N ILE A 1014 -25.73 -17.47 63.51
CA ILE A 1014 -25.75 -17.34 64.99
C ILE A 1014 -24.35 -17.58 65.56
N LEU A 1015 -23.66 -18.65 65.12
CA LEU A 1015 -22.31 -18.98 65.59
C LEU A 1015 -21.28 -17.91 65.20
N THR A 1016 -21.40 -17.33 64.00
CA THR A 1016 -20.49 -16.27 63.55
C THR A 1016 -20.73 -14.93 64.24
N ILE A 1017 -21.98 -14.58 64.57
CA ILE A 1017 -22.29 -13.40 65.37
C ILE A 1017 -21.73 -13.57 66.78
N ILE A 1018 -21.89 -14.76 67.38
CA ILE A 1018 -21.31 -15.09 68.69
C ILE A 1018 -19.78 -14.98 68.65
N LEU A 1019 -19.11 -15.54 67.64
CA LEU A 1019 -17.65 -15.47 67.49
C LEU A 1019 -17.15 -14.05 67.21
N MET A 1020 -17.88 -13.25 66.44
CA MET A 1020 -17.53 -11.85 66.19
C MET A 1020 -17.67 -11.02 67.47
N ILE A 1021 -18.77 -11.20 68.21
CA ILE A 1021 -18.98 -10.57 69.53
C ILE A 1021 -17.89 -11.03 70.51
N LEU A 1022 -17.53 -12.32 70.54
CA LEU A 1022 -16.43 -12.84 71.35
C LEU A 1022 -15.09 -12.25 70.94
N SER A 1023 -14.82 -12.05 69.65
CA SER A 1023 -13.57 -11.46 69.17
C SER A 1023 -13.47 -9.97 69.50
N ILE A 1024 -14.59 -9.24 69.43
CA ILE A 1024 -14.70 -7.83 69.81
C ILE A 1024 -14.57 -7.70 71.33
N LEU A 1025 -15.23 -8.56 72.11
CA LEU A 1025 -15.05 -8.64 73.56
C LEU A 1025 -13.60 -8.99 73.91
N LEU A 1026 -13.00 -9.98 73.26
CA LEU A 1026 -11.59 -10.34 73.47
C LEU A 1026 -10.64 -9.21 73.08
N PHE A 1027 -10.96 -8.40 72.07
CA PHE A 1027 -10.16 -7.22 71.70
C PHE A 1027 -10.32 -6.09 72.72
N ILE A 1028 -11.54 -5.83 73.18
CA ILE A 1028 -11.87 -4.84 74.23
C ILE A 1028 -11.28 -5.24 75.59
N PHE A 1029 -11.16 -6.53 75.89
CA PHE A 1029 -10.50 -7.03 77.11
C PHE A 1029 -8.97 -7.11 76.99
N ARG A 1030 -8.40 -6.90 75.79
CA ARG A 1030 -6.94 -6.88 75.55
C ARG A 1030 -6.38 -5.47 75.42
N THR A 1031 -7.22 -4.47 75.17
CA THR A 1031 -6.95 -3.03 75.34
C THR A 1031 -7.32 -2.59 76.74
#